data_AF-A0A2G8T4L8-F1
#
_entry.id   AF-A0A2G8T4L8-F1
#
_cell.length_a   1.000
_cell.length_b   1.000
_cell.length_c   1.000
_cell.angle_alpha   90.00
_cell.angle_beta   90.00
_cell.angle_gamma   90.00
#
_symmetry.space_group_name_H-M   'P 1'
#
loop_
_entity.id
_entity.type
_entity.pdbx_description
1 polymer ?
#
loop_
_entity_poly.entity_id
_entity_poly.type
_entity_poly.pdbx_seq_one_letter_code
_entity_poly.pdbx_strand_id
1 'polypeptide(L)'
;MRLRLPFPLEAASVATLAAGVVATAALYAAVSHLEDEKMRMAFEQRAGIRIAAIRQGLDDAVEVLRVTNHLFASVEPVTRQQFHDFTAPLLLRYPFIKAFSFHRQLGDAERLAFEAQLGRVVAASVITEVAEGTTRPAPRRPHYNVVEFVEPMAGNEAVFGLDVARNAQVTATLARAVDSGRPSATPVISLIQDARPQAGVLVMLPVYRQRAALGSAAERRTALVGDTAAMIRAGDLVHEILSSNSMLADPGIELAVYAGGADGKAQQVFRSGAAAAGQLQSQLPPLVKTIDVGGQSWRVEVAAAARPYIGEHAASLLVLAGGILLTFLMSALVQAMVQRARRVERLVLERTAELQRSNQRLSEDVLERRRTEKALQRSEQRFRQLVSMSSDWYWEQDAQFRFVTISGGFGDDTQEDSQRYIGKTRWEVLPSLAETETGQAHIALVGAHQRFGNFEYQTVDINGDTRWYSATGEPFFNEHAQFAGYRGTTTDISARKLSERRIHHVAQHDVLTGLPNRSLLQDRLSQAIAYSTRCNHPVWVMLIDLDRFKFVNDSMGHKAGDVLLVTVAARLRSALRDTDTVARLSGDEFVVILTEHEDQKLSVDVVQRLMDSVAQPVILGSKEFFVTCSIGVAVYPLDGAPADSLIEHADIAMYRAKKLGRDNFQFYTPAMNEEAMERVRIESALRCALERDEFVLHYQPQVDLASGEIVGMEALIRWQHPEMGMVAPDRFIGVAEETGLIVQIGAWVMREACRQNRAWHDAGLARLRVAVNLSARQFGATNLVADIRAVLAETGLAPGCLEIELTESLFMSDVSLAVELLHAMKALGVKLSIDDFGTGYSSLSYLSRFPIDVLKIDRSFVAAIARDSNDAAIVASIIALAHNLKLSVIAEGVETAEQLDYLRRRGCDQMQGYFFSRPLPAAEFEQLLRKQCRLPLLATLDEGALA
;
A
#
# COMPACT_ATOMS: atom_id res chain seq x y z
N MET A 1 64.07 -41.59 15.04
CA MET A 1 63.78 -40.19 14.69
C MET A 1 62.27 -40.04 14.44
N ARG A 2 61.49 -39.70 15.47
CA ARG A 2 60.05 -39.41 15.34
C ARG A 2 59.87 -37.95 15.71
N LEU A 3 59.49 -37.12 14.74
CA LEU A 3 59.14 -35.72 14.98
C LEU A 3 57.97 -35.67 15.98
N ARG A 4 58.29 -35.29 17.22
CA ARG A 4 57.30 -34.82 18.18
C ARG A 4 57.09 -33.34 17.90
N LEU A 5 55.94 -32.97 17.34
CA LEU A 5 55.43 -31.62 17.48
C LEU A 5 54.98 -31.44 18.96
N PRO A 6 55.51 -30.46 19.71
CA PRO A 6 55.10 -30.20 21.07
C PRO A 6 54.16 -29.00 21.09
N PHE A 7 52.88 -29.17 21.40
CA PHE A 7 52.10 -28.04 21.92
C PHE A 7 51.27 -28.50 23.14
N PRO A 8 51.53 -27.93 24.34
CA PRO A 8 50.75 -28.22 25.54
C PRO A 8 49.36 -27.55 25.46
N LEU A 9 48.49 -27.87 26.43
CA LEU A 9 47.14 -27.29 26.53
C LEU A 9 47.32 -25.79 26.81
N GLU A 10 47.14 -24.96 25.79
CA GLU A 10 46.97 -23.49 25.85
C GLU A 10 46.77 -22.95 24.42
N ALA A 11 47.53 -23.44 23.44
CA ALA A 11 47.52 -22.85 22.09
C ALA A 11 46.22 -23.05 21.29
N ALA A 12 45.60 -24.24 21.30
CA ALA A 12 44.44 -24.53 20.45
C ALA A 12 43.15 -23.83 20.90
N SER A 13 42.89 -23.77 22.21
CA SER A 13 41.75 -23.05 22.78
C SER A 13 41.94 -21.53 22.70
N VAL A 14 43.18 -21.05 22.92
CA VAL A 14 43.51 -19.62 22.74
C VAL A 14 43.41 -19.22 21.27
N ALA A 15 43.87 -20.06 20.34
CA ALA A 15 43.70 -19.81 18.90
C ALA A 15 42.22 -19.81 18.49
N THR A 16 41.40 -20.71 19.04
CA THR A 16 39.94 -20.75 18.78
C THR A 16 39.25 -19.51 19.35
N LEU A 17 39.60 -19.08 20.57
CA LEU A 17 39.10 -17.86 21.19
C LEU A 17 39.49 -16.61 20.38
N ALA A 18 40.77 -16.50 20.00
CA ALA A 18 41.26 -15.38 19.20
C ALA A 18 40.60 -15.32 17.82
N ALA A 19 40.48 -16.46 17.13
CA ALA A 19 39.78 -16.54 15.84
C ALA A 19 38.30 -16.17 15.96
N GLY A 20 37.60 -16.64 17.01
CA GLY A 20 36.20 -16.31 17.23
C GLY A 20 35.96 -14.84 17.60
N VAL A 21 36.86 -14.23 18.39
CA VAL A 21 36.81 -12.78 18.69
C VAL A 21 37.01 -11.95 17.42
N VAL A 22 37.99 -12.29 16.59
CA VAL A 22 38.23 -11.58 15.32
C VAL A 22 37.04 -11.73 14.37
N ALA A 23 36.50 -12.94 14.22
CA ALA A 23 35.32 -13.19 13.38
C ALA A 23 34.08 -12.44 13.89
N THR A 24 33.86 -12.44 15.21
CA THR A 24 32.74 -11.72 15.84
C THR A 24 32.88 -10.20 15.66
N ALA A 25 34.09 -9.65 15.85
CA ALA A 25 34.36 -8.23 15.65
C ALA A 25 34.18 -7.80 14.19
N ALA A 26 34.65 -8.62 13.23
CA ALA A 26 34.45 -8.37 11.80
C ALA A 26 32.97 -8.42 11.41
N LEU A 27 32.21 -9.39 11.92
CA LEU A 27 30.79 -9.53 11.64
C LEU A 27 29.97 -8.40 12.29
N TYR A 28 30.30 -8.02 13.53
CA TYR A 28 29.73 -6.85 14.19
C TYR A 28 29.95 -5.57 13.37
N ALA A 29 31.19 -5.34 12.92
CA ALA A 29 31.52 -4.16 12.12
C ALA A 29 30.77 -4.14 10.78
N ALA A 30 30.68 -5.29 10.11
CA ALA A 30 29.95 -5.41 8.85
C ALA A 30 28.44 -5.15 9.02
N VAL A 31 27.81 -5.73 10.05
CA VAL A 31 26.38 -5.53 10.32
C VAL A 31 26.09 -4.11 10.79
N SER A 32 26.93 -3.54 11.65
CA SER A 32 26.82 -2.14 12.09
C SER A 32 26.92 -1.18 10.90
N HIS A 33 27.83 -1.44 9.96
CA HIS A 33 27.97 -0.62 8.76
C HIS A 33 26.74 -0.68 7.86
N LEU A 34 26.14 -1.86 7.68
CA LEU A 34 24.90 -2.02 6.92
C LEU A 34 23.71 -1.33 7.60
N GLU A 35 23.63 -1.37 8.93
CA GLU A 35 22.63 -0.63 9.70
C GLU A 35 22.80 0.89 9.49
N ASP A 36 24.03 1.40 9.56
CA ASP A 36 24.35 2.82 9.31
C ASP A 36 23.97 3.27 7.89
N GLU A 37 24.34 2.48 6.87
CA GLU A 37 23.99 2.78 5.48
C GLU A 37 22.48 2.77 5.26
N LYS A 38 21.77 1.80 5.83
CA LYS A 38 20.31 1.72 5.77
C LYS A 38 19.67 2.95 6.43
N MET A 39 20.18 3.39 7.57
CA MET A 39 19.69 4.59 8.25
C MET A 39 19.94 5.86 7.44
N ARG A 40 21.14 6.02 6.85
CA ARG A 40 21.48 7.15 5.99
C ARG A 40 20.59 7.22 4.75
N MET A 41 20.43 6.10 4.04
CA MET A 41 19.56 6.03 2.85
C MET A 41 18.11 6.35 3.20
N ALA A 42 17.60 5.80 4.30
CA ALA A 42 16.24 6.08 4.74
C ALA A 42 16.04 7.55 5.15
N PHE A 43 17.05 8.17 5.77
CA PHE A 43 17.03 9.61 6.06
C PHE A 43 17.05 10.45 4.79
N GLU A 44 17.97 10.19 3.86
CA GLU A 44 18.10 10.93 2.60
C GLU A 44 16.83 10.83 1.75
N GLN A 45 16.23 9.63 1.66
CA GLN A 45 14.97 9.43 0.94
C GLN A 45 13.83 10.24 1.58
N ARG A 46 13.65 10.13 2.90
CA ARG A 46 12.59 10.86 3.62
C ARG A 46 12.79 12.38 3.59
N ALA A 47 14.02 12.85 3.65
CA ALA A 47 14.37 14.26 3.54
C ALA A 47 14.14 14.79 2.11
N GLY A 48 14.57 14.01 1.11
CA GLY A 48 14.40 14.32 -0.31
C GLY A 48 12.94 14.48 -0.70
N ILE A 49 12.06 13.57 -0.25
CA ILE A 49 10.61 13.64 -0.51
C ILE A 49 10.00 14.96 0.00
N ARG A 50 10.36 15.40 1.22
CA ARG A 50 9.83 16.64 1.81
C ARG A 50 10.36 17.89 1.12
N ILE A 51 11.65 17.92 0.80
CA ILE A 51 12.26 19.02 0.05
C ILE A 51 11.60 19.13 -1.33
N ALA A 52 11.36 18.00 -2.00
CA ALA A 52 10.68 17.95 -3.29
C ALA A 52 9.23 18.46 -3.20
N ALA A 53 8.48 18.05 -2.17
CA ALA A 53 7.12 18.52 -1.96
C ALA A 53 7.06 20.05 -1.72
N ILE A 54 7.96 20.60 -0.89
CA ILE A 54 8.04 22.05 -0.64
C ILE A 54 8.41 22.81 -1.92
N ARG A 55 9.37 22.30 -2.69
CA ARG A 55 9.73 22.87 -4.00
C ARG A 55 8.53 22.89 -4.93
N GLN A 56 7.84 21.74 -5.07
CA GLN A 56 6.68 21.62 -5.95
C GLN A 56 5.58 22.61 -5.59
N GLY A 57 5.20 22.72 -4.31
CA GLY A 57 4.14 23.66 -3.92
C GLY A 57 4.53 25.14 -4.09
N LEU A 58 5.82 25.47 -3.95
CA LEU A 58 6.32 26.82 -4.29
C LEU A 58 6.26 27.08 -5.81
N ASP A 59 6.62 26.11 -6.63
CA ASP A 59 6.53 26.20 -8.10
C ASP A 59 5.06 26.30 -8.56
N ASP A 60 4.17 25.51 -7.96
CA ASP A 60 2.72 25.56 -8.21
C ASP A 60 2.15 26.95 -7.92
N ALA A 61 2.59 27.59 -6.83
CA ALA A 61 2.15 28.94 -6.50
C ALA A 61 2.51 29.98 -7.57
N VAL A 62 3.68 29.84 -8.19
CA VAL A 62 4.09 30.70 -9.32
C VAL A 62 3.28 30.39 -10.56
N GLU A 63 3.00 29.11 -10.83
CA GLU A 63 2.29 28.69 -12.03
C GLU A 63 0.81 29.10 -11.99
N VAL A 64 0.15 28.95 -10.85
CA VAL A 64 -1.23 29.41 -10.67
C VAL A 64 -1.34 30.91 -10.95
N LEU A 65 -0.33 31.69 -10.57
CA LEU A 65 -0.31 33.11 -10.91
C LEU A 65 -0.16 33.36 -12.42
N ARG A 66 0.62 32.56 -13.15
CA ARG A 66 0.67 32.65 -14.63
C ARG A 66 -0.69 32.39 -15.26
N VAL A 67 -1.40 31.38 -14.76
CA VAL A 67 -2.75 31.04 -15.21
C VAL A 67 -3.71 32.20 -14.94
N THR A 68 -3.69 32.81 -13.75
CA THR A 68 -4.47 34.01 -13.42
C THR A 68 -4.12 35.20 -14.31
N ASN A 69 -2.83 35.40 -14.62
CA ASN A 69 -2.39 36.47 -15.50
C ASN A 69 -2.87 36.29 -16.96
N HIS A 70 -3.10 35.05 -17.40
CA HIS A 70 -3.61 34.75 -18.74
C HIS A 70 -5.05 35.24 -18.94
N LEU A 71 -5.86 35.33 -17.87
CA LEU A 71 -7.21 35.92 -17.94
C LEU A 71 -7.18 37.34 -18.51
N PHE A 72 -6.22 38.16 -18.05
CA PHE A 72 -6.02 39.53 -18.51
C PHE A 72 -5.37 39.63 -19.88
N ALA A 73 -4.66 38.59 -20.34
CA ALA A 73 -4.14 38.52 -21.69
C ALA A 73 -5.23 38.20 -22.72
N SER A 74 -6.26 37.46 -22.31
CA SER A 74 -7.28 36.90 -23.20
C SER A 74 -8.59 37.70 -23.25
N VAL A 75 -8.91 38.45 -22.18
CA VAL A 75 -10.14 39.23 -22.07
C VAL A 75 -9.82 40.67 -21.63
N GLU A 76 -10.30 41.66 -22.39
CA GLU A 76 -10.16 43.08 -22.03
C GLU A 76 -11.47 43.83 -22.34
N PRO A 77 -12.16 44.45 -21.34
CA PRO A 77 -11.81 44.53 -19.92
C PRO A 77 -12.26 43.29 -19.11
N VAL A 78 -11.43 42.84 -18.17
CA VAL A 78 -11.82 41.81 -17.19
C VAL A 78 -12.78 42.41 -16.16
N THR A 79 -13.94 41.77 -15.96
CA THR A 79 -14.88 42.16 -14.91
C THR A 79 -14.55 41.48 -13.58
N ARG A 80 -15.00 42.09 -12.47
CA ARG A 80 -14.83 41.50 -11.14
C ARG A 80 -15.46 40.11 -11.01
N GLN A 81 -16.63 39.89 -11.64
CA GLN A 81 -17.29 38.59 -11.63
C GLN A 81 -16.44 37.54 -12.36
N GLN A 82 -15.88 37.88 -13.52
CA GLN A 82 -14.96 36.98 -14.24
C GLN A 82 -13.68 36.69 -13.44
N PHE A 83 -13.14 37.69 -12.75
CA PHE A 83 -11.99 37.48 -11.86
C PHE A 83 -12.35 36.55 -10.69
N HIS A 84 -13.52 36.71 -10.08
CA HIS A 84 -14.04 35.82 -9.04
C HIS A 84 -14.25 34.40 -9.56
N ASP A 85 -15.01 34.22 -10.63
CA ASP A 85 -15.34 32.91 -11.20
C ASP A 85 -14.08 32.14 -11.62
N PHE A 86 -13.04 32.86 -12.04
CA PHE A 86 -11.75 32.27 -12.40
C PHE A 86 -10.88 31.92 -11.18
N THR A 87 -10.82 32.80 -10.17
CA THR A 87 -9.88 32.65 -9.04
C THR A 87 -10.44 31.88 -7.85
N ALA A 88 -11.77 31.87 -7.65
CA ALA A 88 -12.40 31.15 -6.54
C ALA A 88 -12.14 29.63 -6.58
N PRO A 89 -12.25 28.93 -7.73
CA PRO A 89 -11.88 27.52 -7.81
C PRO A 89 -10.38 27.27 -7.55
N LEU A 90 -9.52 28.22 -7.93
CA LEU A 90 -8.08 28.14 -7.69
C LEU A 90 -7.76 28.26 -6.20
N LEU A 91 -8.46 29.13 -5.46
CA LEU A 91 -8.30 29.27 -4.00
C LEU A 91 -8.75 28.00 -3.25
N LEU A 92 -9.80 27.33 -3.71
CA LEU A 92 -10.23 26.03 -3.17
C LEU A 92 -9.20 24.93 -3.44
N ARG A 93 -8.61 24.93 -4.64
CA ARG A 93 -7.60 23.95 -5.05
C ARG A 93 -6.24 24.18 -4.37
N TYR A 94 -5.88 25.43 -4.11
CA TYR A 94 -4.59 25.84 -3.56
C TYR A 94 -4.78 26.64 -2.26
N PRO A 95 -5.17 25.97 -1.15
CA PRO A 95 -5.55 26.64 0.11
C PRO A 95 -4.40 27.39 0.81
N PHE A 96 -3.15 27.18 0.37
CA PHE A 96 -1.99 27.94 0.81
C PHE A 96 -1.94 29.36 0.22
N ILE A 97 -2.67 29.63 -0.89
CA ILE A 97 -2.87 30.97 -1.43
C ILE A 97 -4.06 31.58 -0.69
N LYS A 98 -3.84 32.70 -0.02
CA LYS A 98 -4.86 33.36 0.81
C LYS A 98 -5.69 34.37 0.05
N ALA A 99 -5.12 34.98 -0.99
CA ALA A 99 -5.84 35.87 -1.87
C ALA A 99 -5.14 35.99 -3.22
N PHE A 100 -5.92 36.20 -4.28
CA PHE A 100 -5.45 36.78 -5.53
C PHE A 100 -5.86 38.24 -5.59
N SER A 101 -4.96 39.09 -6.07
CA SER A 101 -5.26 40.49 -6.33
C SER A 101 -4.81 40.91 -7.72
N PHE A 102 -5.50 41.90 -8.27
CA PHE A 102 -5.05 42.63 -9.45
C PHE A 102 -4.83 44.09 -9.05
N HIS A 103 -3.61 44.57 -9.26
CA HIS A 103 -3.23 45.95 -9.03
C HIS A 103 -3.25 46.68 -10.36
N ARG A 104 -4.05 47.73 -10.46
CA ARG A 104 -4.16 48.55 -11.66
C ARG A 104 -3.23 49.75 -11.55
N GLN A 105 -2.46 49.97 -12.61
CA GLN A 105 -1.70 51.19 -12.78
C GLN A 105 -2.61 52.32 -13.27
N LEU A 106 -2.62 53.45 -12.56
CA LEU A 106 -3.52 54.57 -12.84
C LEU A 106 -2.74 55.89 -12.87
N GLY A 107 -3.11 56.80 -13.77
CA GLY A 107 -2.65 58.20 -13.73
C GLY A 107 -3.53 59.09 -12.84
N ASP A 108 -3.01 60.25 -12.41
CA ASP A 108 -3.78 61.23 -11.59
C ASP A 108 -5.12 61.64 -12.24
N ALA A 109 -5.16 61.74 -13.57
CA ALA A 109 -6.35 62.14 -14.32
C ALA A 109 -7.49 61.11 -14.22
N GLU A 110 -7.18 59.83 -14.03
CA GLU A 110 -8.15 58.73 -13.97
C GLU A 110 -8.70 58.52 -12.55
N ARG A 111 -8.06 59.12 -11.54
CA ARG A 111 -8.36 58.90 -10.12
C ARG A 111 -9.83 59.10 -9.76
N LEU A 112 -10.44 60.22 -10.15
CA LEU A 112 -11.83 60.54 -9.78
C LEU A 112 -12.82 59.53 -10.37
N ALA A 113 -12.60 59.10 -11.61
CA ALA A 113 -13.44 58.09 -12.25
C ALA A 113 -13.28 56.71 -11.58
N PHE A 114 -12.04 56.37 -11.20
CA PHE A 114 -11.74 55.12 -10.51
C PHE A 114 -12.30 55.06 -9.09
N GLU A 115 -12.17 56.14 -8.29
CA GLU A 115 -12.78 56.22 -6.95
C GLU A 115 -14.31 56.09 -7.02
N ALA A 116 -14.95 56.67 -8.03
CA ALA A 116 -16.38 56.48 -8.28
C ALA A 116 -16.73 55.02 -8.63
N GLN A 117 -15.84 54.28 -9.32
CA GLN A 117 -16.02 52.85 -9.61
C GLN A 117 -15.85 52.00 -8.35
N LEU A 118 -14.84 52.26 -7.52
CA LEU A 118 -14.65 51.59 -6.22
C LEU A 118 -15.87 51.80 -5.32
N GLY A 119 -16.39 53.03 -5.27
CA GLY A 119 -17.57 53.43 -4.50
C GLY A 119 -18.86 52.68 -4.85
N ARG A 120 -18.96 52.11 -6.06
CA ARG A 120 -20.09 51.25 -6.47
C ARG A 120 -20.03 49.85 -5.86
N VAL A 121 -18.84 49.38 -5.49
CA VAL A 121 -18.67 48.06 -4.88
C VAL A 121 -18.67 48.16 -3.37
N VAL A 122 -17.89 49.07 -2.81
CA VAL A 122 -17.85 49.36 -1.38
C VAL A 122 -18.12 50.85 -1.20
N ALA A 123 -19.21 51.17 -0.50
CA ALA A 123 -19.65 52.55 -0.34
C ALA A 123 -18.56 53.41 0.32
N ALA A 124 -18.32 54.60 -0.23
CA ALA A 124 -17.30 55.56 0.22
C ALA A 124 -15.83 55.08 0.14
N SER A 125 -15.53 54.04 -0.67
CA SER A 125 -14.15 53.67 -0.97
C SER A 125 -13.42 54.73 -1.80
N VAL A 126 -12.22 55.09 -1.36
CA VAL A 126 -11.29 56.00 -2.05
C VAL A 126 -9.93 55.31 -2.20
N ILE A 127 -9.03 55.86 -3.03
CA ILE A 127 -7.66 55.36 -3.07
C ILE A 127 -6.98 55.68 -1.74
N THR A 128 -6.47 54.64 -1.07
CA THR A 128 -5.83 54.76 0.24
C THR A 128 -4.34 54.43 0.19
N GLU A 129 -3.57 54.86 1.18
CA GLU A 129 -2.19 54.43 1.40
C GLU A 129 -2.01 54.03 2.87
N VAL A 130 -1.06 53.13 3.16
CA VAL A 130 -0.63 52.88 4.53
C VAL A 130 0.49 53.84 4.90
N ALA A 131 0.29 54.59 5.99
CA ALA A 131 1.30 55.42 6.61
C ALA A 131 1.29 55.19 8.13
N GLU A 132 2.47 54.94 8.72
CA GLU A 132 2.62 54.69 10.17
C GLU A 132 1.73 53.54 10.69
N GLY A 133 1.44 52.54 9.84
CA GLY A 133 0.61 51.39 10.19
C GLY A 133 -0.91 51.65 10.15
N THR A 134 -1.34 52.82 9.70
CA THR A 134 -2.77 53.16 9.52
C THR A 134 -3.10 53.47 8.06
N THR A 135 -4.28 53.04 7.62
CA THR A 135 -4.79 53.31 6.27
C THR A 135 -5.40 54.71 6.23
N ARG A 136 -4.94 55.56 5.30
CA ARG A 136 -5.45 56.93 5.10
C ARG A 136 -5.67 57.22 3.60
N PRO A 137 -6.49 58.21 3.21
CA PRO A 137 -6.62 58.61 1.81
C PRO A 137 -5.28 58.99 1.19
N ALA A 138 -4.98 58.47 -0.01
CA ALA A 138 -3.72 58.71 -0.69
C ALA A 138 -3.63 60.17 -1.21
N PRO A 139 -2.49 60.87 -1.04
CA PRO A 139 -2.29 62.20 -1.62
C PRO A 139 -2.23 62.15 -3.16
N ARG A 140 -2.36 63.32 -3.82
CA ARG A 140 -2.23 63.43 -5.30
C ARG A 140 -0.83 63.04 -5.80
N ARG A 141 -0.75 62.22 -6.85
CA ARG A 141 0.50 61.67 -7.42
C ARG A 141 0.39 61.46 -8.92
N PRO A 142 1.50 61.50 -9.67
CA PRO A 142 1.49 61.24 -11.10
C PRO A 142 0.93 59.86 -11.47
N HIS A 143 1.26 58.84 -10.67
CA HIS A 143 0.83 57.46 -10.89
C HIS A 143 0.51 56.78 -9.55
N TYR A 144 -0.41 55.83 -9.60
CA TYR A 144 -0.81 54.94 -8.51
C TYR A 144 -0.73 53.49 -8.95
N ASN A 145 -0.52 52.56 -8.02
CA ASN A 145 -0.73 51.14 -8.28
C ASN A 145 -1.74 50.60 -7.25
N VAL A 146 -3.01 50.51 -7.67
CA VAL A 146 -4.13 50.35 -6.73
C VAL A 146 -4.74 48.96 -6.86
N VAL A 147 -5.02 48.30 -5.74
CA VAL A 147 -5.75 47.03 -5.71
C VAL A 147 -7.19 47.24 -6.25
N GLU A 148 -7.43 46.85 -7.49
CA GLU A 148 -8.75 46.94 -8.14
C GLU A 148 -9.58 45.67 -7.87
N PHE A 149 -8.97 44.49 -7.95
CA PHE A 149 -9.62 43.23 -7.61
C PHE A 149 -8.87 42.54 -6.47
N VAL A 150 -9.63 41.93 -5.56
CA VAL A 150 -9.11 41.01 -4.55
C VAL A 150 -10.15 39.93 -4.28
N GLU A 151 -9.71 38.68 -4.29
CA GLU A 151 -10.53 37.50 -4.05
C GLU A 151 -9.82 36.58 -3.05
N PRO A 152 -10.47 36.13 -1.97
CA PRO A 152 -11.83 36.48 -1.56
C PRO A 152 -11.90 37.92 -1.05
N MET A 153 -13.00 38.63 -1.30
CA MET A 153 -13.19 39.98 -0.71
C MET A 153 -13.34 39.92 0.81
N ALA A 154 -13.99 38.87 1.32
CA ALA A 154 -14.16 38.66 2.76
C ALA A 154 -12.81 38.49 3.46
N GLY A 155 -12.51 39.33 4.45
CA GLY A 155 -11.24 39.35 5.17
C GLY A 155 -10.09 40.09 4.48
N ASN A 156 -10.31 40.58 3.25
CA ASN A 156 -9.34 41.38 2.48
C ASN A 156 -9.87 42.80 2.19
N GLU A 157 -10.87 43.27 2.91
CA GLU A 157 -11.50 44.57 2.68
C GLU A 157 -10.52 45.74 2.90
N ALA A 158 -9.57 45.56 3.83
CA ALA A 158 -8.56 46.57 4.17
C ALA A 158 -7.55 46.84 3.04
N VAL A 159 -7.38 45.91 2.10
CA VAL A 159 -6.48 46.07 0.95
C VAL A 159 -7.19 46.54 -0.31
N PHE A 160 -8.53 46.48 -0.36
CA PHE A 160 -9.30 46.96 -1.50
C PHE A 160 -9.17 48.49 -1.67
N GLY A 161 -8.73 48.95 -2.86
CA GLY A 161 -8.46 50.37 -3.09
C GLY A 161 -7.15 50.89 -2.48
N LEU A 162 -6.29 50.01 -1.97
CA LEU A 162 -4.98 50.37 -1.43
C LEU A 162 -3.97 50.63 -2.55
N ASP A 163 -3.26 51.76 -2.49
CA ASP A 163 -2.08 52.06 -3.31
C ASP A 163 -0.85 51.35 -2.73
N VAL A 164 -0.45 50.25 -3.37
CA VAL A 164 0.69 49.43 -2.94
C VAL A 164 2.05 50.06 -3.27
N ALA A 165 2.09 51.16 -4.03
CA ALA A 165 3.32 51.82 -4.45
C ALA A 165 4.17 52.39 -3.29
N ARG A 166 3.57 52.57 -2.10
CA ARG A 166 4.27 53.01 -0.87
C ARG A 166 5.17 51.94 -0.25
N ASN A 167 4.88 50.66 -0.50
CA ASN A 167 5.69 49.58 0.08
C ASN A 167 6.94 49.38 -0.78
N ALA A 168 8.10 49.81 -0.28
CA ALA A 168 9.36 49.73 -1.01
C ALA A 168 9.73 48.31 -1.47
N GLN A 169 9.38 47.28 -0.69
CA GLN A 169 9.65 45.88 -1.06
C GLN A 169 8.75 45.41 -2.20
N VAL A 170 7.47 45.79 -2.20
CA VAL A 170 6.50 45.50 -3.27
C VAL A 170 6.89 46.25 -4.54
N THR A 171 7.16 47.56 -4.44
CA THR A 171 7.55 48.39 -5.59
C THR A 171 8.86 47.92 -6.23
N ALA A 172 9.87 47.56 -5.44
CA ALA A 172 11.11 47.00 -5.98
C ALA A 172 10.89 45.64 -6.66
N THR A 173 9.97 44.82 -6.14
CA THR A 173 9.63 43.50 -6.71
C THR A 173 8.87 43.65 -8.02
N LEU A 174 7.87 44.54 -8.07
CA LEU A 174 7.16 44.87 -9.31
C LEU A 174 8.12 45.41 -10.37
N ALA A 175 9.04 46.31 -10.02
CA ALA A 175 10.03 46.81 -10.97
C ALA A 175 10.88 45.68 -11.58
N ARG A 176 11.34 44.71 -10.76
CA ARG A 176 12.05 43.52 -11.26
C ARG A 176 11.16 42.65 -12.15
N ALA A 177 9.90 42.47 -11.79
CA ALA A 177 8.94 41.68 -12.56
C ALA A 177 8.68 42.31 -13.93
N VAL A 178 8.44 43.63 -13.97
CA VAL A 178 8.22 44.41 -15.20
C VAL A 178 9.46 44.40 -16.09
N ASP A 179 10.64 44.62 -15.50
CA ASP A 179 11.90 44.68 -16.25
C ASP A 179 12.32 43.32 -16.80
N SER A 180 11.96 42.21 -16.15
CA SER A 180 12.28 40.86 -16.61
C SER A 180 11.17 40.22 -17.46
N GLY A 181 9.92 40.64 -17.30
CA GLY A 181 8.74 39.98 -17.85
C GLY A 181 8.44 38.62 -17.21
N ARG A 182 9.01 38.32 -16.03
CA ARG A 182 8.86 37.04 -15.32
C ARG A 182 8.23 37.25 -13.94
N PRO A 183 7.58 36.21 -13.36
CA PRO A 183 7.09 36.30 -11.99
C PRO A 183 8.21 36.62 -11.01
N SER A 184 7.95 37.53 -10.07
CA SER A 184 8.90 37.89 -9.02
C SER A 184 8.22 37.86 -7.65
N ALA A 185 8.93 37.37 -6.65
CA ALA A 185 8.44 37.30 -5.28
C ALA A 185 9.04 38.42 -4.42
N THR A 186 8.24 38.93 -3.48
CA THR A 186 8.73 39.85 -2.46
C THR A 186 9.58 39.10 -1.43
N PRO A 187 10.52 39.77 -0.75
CA PRO A 187 11.01 39.28 0.53
C PRO A 187 9.83 39.04 1.50
N VAL A 188 10.10 38.37 2.61
CA VAL A 188 9.08 38.19 3.66
C VAL A 188 8.61 39.57 4.14
N ILE A 189 7.30 39.82 4.03
CA ILE A 189 6.62 41.05 4.44
C ILE A 189 5.55 40.73 5.49
N SER A 190 5.18 41.73 6.30
CA SER A 190 3.98 41.62 7.15
C SER A 190 2.75 41.98 6.33
N LEU A 191 1.76 41.08 6.28
CA LEU A 191 0.51 41.32 5.58
C LEU A 191 -0.38 42.27 6.40
N ILE A 192 -0.99 43.27 5.75
CA ILE A 192 -1.79 44.32 6.42
C ILE A 192 -3.10 43.77 6.97
N GLN A 193 -3.63 42.72 6.34
CA GLN A 193 -4.90 42.07 6.71
C GLN A 193 -4.79 41.14 7.93
N ASP A 194 -3.59 40.82 8.40
CA ASP A 194 -3.42 39.88 9.51
C ASP A 194 -3.46 40.61 10.86
N ALA A 195 -4.34 40.17 11.77
CA ALA A 195 -4.45 40.71 13.12
C ALA A 195 -3.16 40.54 13.97
N ARG A 196 -2.24 39.66 13.54
CA ARG A 196 -0.89 39.48 14.09
C ARG A 196 0.12 39.50 12.94
N PRO A 197 1.31 40.10 13.09
CA PRO A 197 2.32 40.09 12.04
C PRO A 197 2.72 38.65 11.68
N GLN A 198 2.36 38.19 10.48
CA GLN A 198 2.76 36.89 9.94
C GLN A 198 3.70 37.08 8.74
N ALA A 199 4.55 36.08 8.51
CA ALA A 199 5.47 36.06 7.38
C ALA A 199 4.72 35.78 6.07
N GLY A 200 4.39 36.84 5.34
CA GLY A 200 3.76 36.77 4.02
C GLY A 200 4.77 36.95 2.88
N VAL A 201 4.45 36.37 1.73
CA VAL A 201 5.17 36.57 0.47
C VAL A 201 4.14 36.87 -0.61
N LEU A 202 4.38 37.93 -1.39
CA LEU A 202 3.61 38.23 -2.59
C LEU A 202 4.39 37.75 -3.80
N VAL A 203 3.79 36.89 -4.61
CA VAL A 203 4.30 36.56 -5.94
C VAL A 203 3.54 37.45 -6.92
N MET A 204 4.26 38.20 -7.75
CA MET A 204 3.70 39.22 -8.64
C MET A 204 4.09 38.93 -10.10
N LEU A 205 3.15 39.15 -11.02
CA LEU A 205 3.37 39.01 -12.46
C LEU A 205 2.72 40.18 -13.22
N PRO A 206 3.47 40.91 -14.06
CA PRO A 206 2.94 42.07 -14.77
C PRO A 206 1.92 41.69 -15.85
N VAL A 207 0.93 42.57 -16.01
CA VAL A 207 -0.07 42.55 -17.08
C VAL A 207 0.23 43.68 -18.04
N TYR A 208 0.40 43.34 -19.32
CA TYR A 208 0.70 44.29 -20.39
C TYR A 208 -0.50 44.46 -21.32
N ARG A 209 -0.58 45.63 -21.96
CA ARG A 209 -1.60 45.94 -22.98
C ARG A 209 -1.48 44.98 -24.17
N GLN A 210 -2.62 44.48 -24.67
CA GLN A 210 -2.63 43.55 -25.80
C GLN A 210 -1.91 44.15 -27.02
N ARG A 211 -1.11 43.31 -27.71
CA ARG A 211 -0.34 43.65 -28.92
C ARG A 211 0.76 44.72 -28.75
N ALA A 212 1.14 45.08 -27.53
CA ALA A 212 2.29 45.96 -27.30
C ALA A 212 3.63 45.22 -27.57
N ALA A 213 4.66 45.95 -27.99
CA ALA A 213 6.02 45.43 -28.04
C ALA A 213 6.54 45.21 -26.61
N LEU A 214 7.17 44.07 -26.34
CA LEU A 214 7.68 43.68 -25.01
C LEU A 214 9.18 43.28 -25.05
N GLY A 215 9.90 43.67 -26.10
CA GLY A 215 11.26 43.23 -26.37
C GLY A 215 12.31 43.89 -25.46
N SER A 216 12.05 45.10 -24.96
CA SER A 216 12.92 45.81 -24.02
C SER A 216 12.22 46.17 -22.69
N ALA A 217 13.01 46.42 -21.64
CA ALA A 217 12.47 46.88 -20.35
C ALA A 217 11.71 48.22 -20.48
N ALA A 218 12.16 49.14 -21.33
CA ALA A 218 11.49 50.41 -21.57
C ALA A 218 10.12 50.22 -22.26
N GLU A 219 10.05 49.32 -23.24
CA GLU A 219 8.80 48.93 -23.90
C GLU A 219 7.82 48.29 -22.90
N ARG A 220 8.30 47.33 -22.08
CA ARG A 220 7.50 46.68 -21.04
C ARG A 220 6.92 47.66 -20.01
N ARG A 221 7.71 48.64 -19.56
CA ARG A 221 7.22 49.68 -18.64
C ARG A 221 6.13 50.55 -19.25
N THR A 222 6.22 50.85 -20.55
CA THR A 222 5.22 51.67 -21.27
C THR A 222 3.94 50.88 -21.58
N ALA A 223 4.07 49.56 -21.74
CA ALA A 223 2.98 48.64 -22.00
C ALA A 223 2.23 48.19 -20.73
N LEU A 224 2.72 48.53 -19.54
CA LEU A 224 2.16 48.07 -18.27
C LEU A 224 0.74 48.60 -18.08
N VAL A 225 -0.18 47.68 -17.75
CA VAL A 225 -1.57 47.98 -17.37
C VAL A 225 -1.75 47.79 -15.86
N GLY A 226 -1.03 46.84 -15.29
CA GLY A 226 -1.11 46.47 -13.89
C GLY A 226 -0.29 45.23 -13.59
N ASP A 227 -0.58 44.57 -12.48
CA ASP A 227 0.01 43.29 -12.12
C ASP A 227 -0.99 42.40 -11.40
N THR A 228 -0.90 41.09 -11.63
CA THR A 228 -1.56 40.10 -10.80
C THR A 228 -0.63 39.72 -9.66
N ALA A 229 -1.19 39.52 -8.47
CA ALA A 229 -0.45 39.06 -7.31
C ALA A 229 -1.17 37.92 -6.61
N ALA A 230 -0.40 36.93 -6.16
CA ALA A 230 -0.85 35.87 -5.26
C ALA A 230 -0.25 36.13 -3.88
N MET A 231 -1.10 36.16 -2.86
CA MET A 231 -0.70 36.34 -1.48
C MET A 231 -0.57 34.99 -0.77
N ILE A 232 0.63 34.71 -0.28
CA ILE A 232 0.99 33.44 0.33
C ILE A 232 1.47 33.69 1.75
N ARG A 233 0.95 32.92 2.71
CA ARG A 233 1.53 32.85 4.06
C ARG A 233 2.60 31.76 4.06
N ALA A 234 3.85 32.14 4.27
CA ALA A 234 5.00 31.24 4.08
C ALA A 234 4.97 30.03 5.01
N GLY A 235 4.53 30.21 6.26
CA GLY A 235 4.38 29.12 7.23
C GLY A 235 3.23 28.17 6.88
N ASP A 236 2.06 28.73 6.55
CA ASP A 236 0.88 27.96 6.15
C ASP A 236 1.18 27.15 4.88
N LEU A 237 1.89 27.72 3.90
CA LEU A 237 2.26 26.99 2.68
C LEU A 237 3.03 25.71 3.00
N VAL A 238 4.07 25.81 3.82
CA VAL A 238 4.86 24.63 4.20
C VAL A 238 4.02 23.66 5.03
N HIS A 239 3.19 24.17 5.96
CA HIS A 239 2.33 23.34 6.79
C HIS A 239 1.32 22.55 5.94
N GLU A 240 0.58 23.23 5.07
CA GLU A 240 -0.46 22.65 4.23
C GLU A 240 0.13 21.61 3.27
N ILE A 241 1.24 21.92 2.57
CA ILE A 241 1.95 20.98 1.67
C ILE A 241 2.35 19.70 2.41
N LEU A 242 2.85 19.83 3.63
CA LEU A 242 3.28 18.66 4.40
C LEU A 242 2.10 17.94 5.04
N SER A 243 1.02 18.64 5.38
CA SER A 243 -0.18 18.05 5.97
C SER A 243 -0.99 17.24 4.96
N SER A 244 -1.19 17.77 3.76
CA SER A 244 -1.97 17.14 2.68
C SER A 244 -1.37 15.81 2.24
N ASN A 245 -0.05 15.65 2.43
CA ASN A 245 0.68 14.45 2.09
C ASN A 245 1.01 13.55 3.31
N SER A 246 0.41 13.81 4.48
CA SER A 246 0.70 13.08 5.72
C SER A 246 2.18 13.08 6.15
N MET A 247 2.94 14.11 5.79
CA MET A 247 4.39 14.20 5.98
C MET A 247 4.83 14.95 7.25
N LEU A 248 3.89 15.58 7.97
CA LEU A 248 4.16 16.36 9.20
C LEU A 248 4.52 15.49 10.42
N ALA A 249 3.87 14.34 10.60
CA ALA A 249 3.97 13.50 11.79
C ALA A 249 5.08 12.44 11.68
N ASP A 250 6.34 12.89 11.56
CA ASP A 250 7.49 12.00 11.53
C ASP A 250 8.45 12.28 12.71
N PRO A 251 8.42 11.45 13.77
CA PRO A 251 9.31 11.62 14.92
C PRO A 251 10.78 11.32 14.61
N GLY A 252 11.11 10.89 13.39
CA GLY A 252 12.50 10.64 12.96
C GLY A 252 13.19 11.82 12.29
N ILE A 253 12.47 12.91 12.00
CA ILE A 253 13.00 14.04 11.22
C ILE A 253 12.57 15.37 11.84
N GLU A 254 13.53 16.28 11.96
CA GLU A 254 13.29 17.69 12.22
C GLU A 254 13.40 18.48 10.91
N LEU A 255 12.45 19.38 10.68
CA LEU A 255 12.40 20.21 9.47
C LEU A 255 12.32 21.68 9.86
N ALA A 256 13.17 22.51 9.27
CA ALA A 256 13.09 23.96 9.37
C ALA A 256 13.13 24.59 7.99
N VAL A 257 12.24 25.56 7.74
CA VAL A 257 12.22 26.32 6.48
C VAL A 257 12.42 27.80 6.78
N TYR A 258 13.32 28.40 6.02
CA TYR A 258 13.64 29.81 6.09
C TYR A 258 13.32 30.47 4.75
N ALA A 259 12.65 31.61 4.78
CA ALA A 259 12.34 32.40 3.60
C ALA A 259 13.01 33.77 3.66
N GLY A 260 13.47 34.23 2.50
CA GLY A 260 14.10 35.53 2.32
C GLY A 260 15.62 35.51 2.52
N GLY A 261 16.33 36.33 1.74
CA GLY A 261 17.72 36.68 1.99
C GLY A 261 18.64 36.59 0.77
N ALA A 262 18.94 37.76 0.18
CA ALA A 262 20.25 38.03 -0.43
C ALA A 262 21.21 38.68 0.60
N ASP A 263 20.68 39.32 1.65
CA ASP A 263 21.43 40.09 2.67
C ASP A 263 21.73 39.29 3.96
N GLY A 264 21.58 37.97 3.95
CA GLY A 264 22.01 37.08 5.06
C GLY A 264 21.10 36.99 6.29
N LYS A 265 19.92 37.62 6.32
CA LYS A 265 18.92 37.48 7.41
C LYS A 265 17.69 36.69 6.96
N ALA A 266 17.82 35.39 6.79
CA ALA A 266 16.69 34.52 6.46
C ALA A 266 15.76 34.35 7.68
N GLN A 267 14.47 34.62 7.49
CA GLN A 267 13.47 34.47 8.56
C GLN A 267 12.95 33.04 8.56
N GLN A 268 12.93 32.41 9.75
CA GLN A 268 12.32 31.09 9.89
C GLN A 268 10.81 31.20 9.75
N VAL A 269 10.24 30.52 8.76
CA VAL A 269 8.80 30.55 8.44
C VAL A 269 8.09 29.28 8.90
N PHE A 270 8.81 28.17 9.03
CA PHE A 270 8.24 26.90 9.45
C PHE A 270 9.23 26.06 10.26
N ARG A 271 8.73 25.30 11.25
CA ARG A 271 9.49 24.26 11.96
C ARG A 271 8.58 23.10 12.35
N SER A 272 9.05 21.88 12.14
CA SER A 272 8.45 20.65 12.66
C SER A 272 9.47 19.87 13.49
N GLY A 273 9.02 19.26 14.59
CA GLY A 273 9.84 18.53 15.56
C GLY A 273 10.15 19.33 16.85
N ALA A 274 10.14 18.64 17.99
CA ALA A 274 10.50 19.23 19.27
C ALA A 274 12.02 19.34 19.37
N ALA A 275 12.57 20.56 19.37
CA ALA A 275 13.95 20.75 19.81
C ALA A 275 14.00 20.42 21.31
N ALA A 276 14.32 19.18 21.64
CA ALA A 276 14.62 18.81 23.02
C ALA A 276 15.92 19.54 23.40
N ALA A 277 15.78 20.66 24.11
CA ALA A 277 16.90 21.37 24.68
C ALA A 277 17.70 20.39 25.57
N GLY A 278 18.86 19.94 25.07
CA GLY A 278 19.82 19.16 25.85
C GLY A 278 20.00 17.67 25.48
N GLN A 279 19.47 17.15 24.37
CA GLN A 279 19.71 15.75 23.96
C GLN A 279 20.77 15.61 22.85
N LEU A 280 21.51 14.50 22.90
CA LEU A 280 22.63 14.12 22.03
C LEU A 280 22.40 14.51 20.57
N GLN A 281 23.35 15.26 20.01
CA GLN A 281 23.35 15.68 18.60
C GLN A 281 23.27 14.44 17.69
N SER A 282 22.38 14.46 16.69
CA SER A 282 22.28 13.38 15.71
C SER A 282 23.64 13.13 15.05
N GLN A 283 24.02 11.87 14.85
CA GLN A 283 25.30 11.53 14.19
C GLN A 283 25.30 11.87 12.69
N LEU A 284 24.11 12.00 12.08
CA LEU A 284 23.97 12.36 10.68
C LEU A 284 23.99 13.90 10.49
N PRO A 285 24.73 14.41 9.49
CA PRO A 285 24.72 15.83 9.16
C PRO A 285 23.36 16.24 8.59
N PRO A 286 22.87 17.47 8.87
CA PRO A 286 21.63 17.95 8.31
C PRO A 286 21.74 18.14 6.80
N LEU A 287 20.67 17.80 6.08
CA LEU A 287 20.53 18.07 4.66
C LEU A 287 19.97 19.48 4.46
N VAL A 288 20.74 20.34 3.79
CA VAL A 288 20.34 21.71 3.49
C VAL A 288 20.16 21.87 1.98
N LYS A 289 19.01 22.39 1.56
CA LYS A 289 18.72 22.71 0.16
C LYS A 289 18.15 24.11 0.02
N THR A 290 18.59 24.79 -1.02
CA THR A 290 18.10 26.12 -1.39
C THR A 290 17.22 26.03 -2.62
N ILE A 291 16.08 26.72 -2.59
CA ILE A 291 15.07 26.79 -3.64
C ILE A 291 14.88 28.27 -4.00
N ASP A 292 14.93 28.62 -5.28
CA ASP A 292 14.69 29.99 -5.75
C ASP A 292 13.27 30.10 -6.32
N VAL A 293 12.50 31.05 -5.81
CA VAL A 293 11.12 31.31 -6.24
C VAL A 293 11.01 32.80 -6.56
N GLY A 294 10.92 33.14 -7.85
CA GLY A 294 10.75 34.53 -8.29
C GLY A 294 11.87 35.47 -7.83
N GLY A 295 13.11 34.97 -7.70
CA GLY A 295 14.26 35.74 -7.21
C GLY A 295 14.37 35.81 -5.69
N GLN A 296 13.57 35.03 -4.95
CA GLN A 296 13.67 34.88 -3.51
C GLN A 296 14.18 33.49 -3.15
N SER A 297 15.21 33.47 -2.31
CA SER A 297 15.84 32.23 -1.83
C SER A 297 15.11 31.68 -0.60
N TRP A 298 14.74 30.42 -0.69
CA TRP A 298 14.16 29.61 0.38
C TRP A 298 15.14 28.53 0.78
N ARG A 299 15.49 28.47 2.06
CA ARG A 299 16.41 27.45 2.60
C ARG A 299 15.62 26.45 3.41
N VAL A 300 15.67 25.18 3.00
CA VAL A 300 15.06 24.05 3.69
C VAL A 300 16.16 23.24 4.36
N GLU A 301 16.05 23.06 5.67
CA GLU A 301 16.97 22.29 6.49
C GLU A 301 16.24 21.09 7.09
N VAL A 302 16.78 19.90 6.87
CA VAL A 302 16.24 18.64 7.37
C VAL A 302 17.29 17.95 8.21
N ALA A 303 17.00 17.61 9.45
CA ALA A 303 17.90 16.90 10.35
C ALA A 303 17.26 15.60 10.84
N ALA A 304 18.09 14.60 11.16
CA ALA A 304 17.61 13.38 11.81
C ALA A 304 17.32 13.66 13.28
N ALA A 305 16.21 13.15 13.81
CA ALA A 305 15.92 13.26 15.24
C ALA A 305 16.89 12.39 16.05
N ALA A 306 17.31 12.86 17.23
CA ALA A 306 18.18 12.10 18.12
C ALA A 306 17.48 10.84 18.64
N ARG A 307 18.13 9.67 18.48
CA ARG A 307 17.61 8.37 18.96
C ARG A 307 18.69 7.60 19.73
N PRO A 308 18.30 6.71 20.66
CA PRO A 308 19.24 5.90 21.42
C PRO A 308 19.88 4.78 20.58
N TYR A 309 21.20 4.67 20.65
CA TYR A 309 22.04 3.71 19.88
C TYR A 309 21.55 2.26 19.93
N ILE A 310 21.07 1.81 21.10
CA ILE A 310 20.61 0.42 21.32
C ILE A 310 19.40 0.07 20.42
N GLY A 311 18.55 1.04 20.10
CA GLY A 311 17.40 0.84 19.21
C GLY A 311 17.77 0.79 17.73
N GLU A 312 18.89 1.40 17.35
CA GLU A 312 19.36 1.52 15.96
C GLU A 312 20.30 0.38 15.54
N HIS A 313 21.01 -0.20 16.51
CA HIS A 313 22.02 -1.25 16.30
C HIS A 313 21.65 -2.60 16.92
N ALA A 314 20.35 -2.90 17.02
CA ALA A 314 19.89 -4.12 17.68
C ALA A 314 20.45 -5.40 17.04
N ALA A 315 20.59 -5.45 15.70
CA ALA A 315 21.09 -6.63 15.03
C ALA A 315 22.61 -6.80 15.22
N SER A 316 23.38 -5.72 15.10
CA SER A 316 24.82 -5.78 15.38
C SER A 316 25.10 -6.13 16.84
N LEU A 317 24.35 -5.59 17.81
CA LEU A 317 24.48 -5.96 19.22
C LEU A 317 24.12 -7.44 19.48
N LEU A 318 23.08 -7.97 18.83
CA LEU A 318 22.76 -9.41 18.91
C LEU A 318 23.85 -10.28 18.29
N VAL A 319 24.43 -9.86 17.16
CA VAL A 319 25.57 -10.52 16.52
C VAL A 319 26.79 -10.52 17.43
N LEU A 320 27.07 -9.42 18.12
CA LEU A 320 28.15 -9.32 19.10
C LEU A 320 27.92 -10.27 20.28
N ALA A 321 26.74 -10.21 20.89
CA ALA A 321 26.39 -11.07 22.03
C ALA A 321 26.40 -12.56 21.67
N GLY A 322 25.79 -12.92 20.54
CA GLY A 322 25.75 -14.28 20.02
C GLY A 322 27.13 -14.80 19.61
N GLY A 323 27.95 -13.96 18.95
CA GLY A 323 29.32 -14.31 18.57
C GLY A 323 30.24 -14.51 19.77
N ILE A 324 30.12 -13.67 20.81
CA ILE A 324 30.82 -13.86 22.09
C ILE A 324 30.42 -15.20 22.71
N LEU A 325 29.12 -15.47 22.85
CA LEU A 325 28.61 -16.72 23.44
C LEU A 325 29.09 -17.95 22.65
N LEU A 326 28.98 -17.92 21.33
CA LEU A 326 29.41 -19.01 20.46
C LEU A 326 30.93 -19.25 20.56
N THR A 327 31.73 -18.18 20.63
CA THR A 327 33.18 -18.27 20.79
C THR A 327 33.54 -18.93 22.12
N PHE A 328 32.88 -18.56 23.22
CA PHE A 328 33.09 -19.19 24.53
C PHE A 328 32.68 -20.68 24.51
N LEU A 329 31.52 -21.02 23.93
CA LEU A 329 31.05 -22.40 23.81
C LEU A 329 31.99 -23.27 22.98
N MET A 330 32.47 -22.77 21.85
CA MET A 330 33.42 -23.48 20.98
C MET A 330 34.77 -23.68 21.67
N SER A 331 35.29 -22.67 22.37
CA SER A 331 36.52 -22.80 23.14
C SER A 331 36.39 -23.83 24.27
N ALA A 332 35.26 -23.82 24.99
CA ALA A 332 34.95 -24.80 26.02
C ALA A 332 34.81 -26.23 25.46
N LEU A 333 34.19 -26.39 24.29
CA LEU A 333 34.07 -27.68 23.59
C LEU A 333 35.45 -28.23 23.20
N VAL A 334 36.29 -27.40 22.58
CA VAL A 334 37.67 -27.77 22.20
C VAL A 334 38.47 -28.15 23.46
N GLN A 335 38.35 -27.38 24.54
CA GLN A 335 39.00 -27.69 25.81
C GLN A 335 38.51 -29.04 26.38
N ALA A 336 37.20 -29.30 26.37
CA ALA A 336 36.62 -30.55 26.83
C ALA A 336 37.09 -31.76 25.99
N MET A 337 37.18 -31.61 24.66
CA MET A 337 37.71 -32.65 23.78
C MET A 337 39.18 -32.97 24.07
N VAL A 338 40.02 -31.93 24.21
CA VAL A 338 41.44 -32.12 24.53
C VAL A 338 41.63 -32.75 25.92
N GLN A 339 40.82 -32.34 26.91
CA GLN A 339 40.83 -32.95 28.24
C GLN A 339 40.39 -34.42 28.21
N ARG A 340 39.33 -34.74 27.45
CA ARG A 340 38.87 -36.13 27.26
C ARG A 340 39.94 -36.99 26.60
N ALA A 341 40.56 -36.52 25.52
CA ALA A 341 41.61 -37.25 24.82
C ALA A 341 42.79 -37.59 25.75
N ARG A 342 43.24 -36.63 26.57
CA ARG A 342 44.31 -36.86 27.56
C ARG A 342 43.90 -37.78 28.69
N ARG A 343 42.64 -37.68 29.16
CA ARG A 343 42.11 -38.58 30.19
C ARG A 343 42.11 -40.02 29.67
N VAL A 344 41.68 -40.24 28.42
CA VAL A 344 41.72 -41.56 27.77
C VAL A 344 43.15 -42.05 27.64
N GLU A 345 44.09 -41.23 27.20
CA GLU A 345 45.50 -41.60 27.07
C GLU A 345 46.12 -42.02 28.42
N ARG A 346 45.88 -41.27 29.51
CA ARG A 346 46.31 -41.67 30.85
C ARG A 346 45.65 -42.97 31.31
N LEU A 347 44.35 -43.12 31.10
CA LEU A 347 43.60 -44.30 31.52
C LEU A 347 44.10 -45.56 30.78
N VAL A 348 44.44 -45.43 29.49
CA VAL A 348 45.00 -46.53 28.69
C VAL A 348 46.38 -46.91 29.21
N LEU A 349 47.23 -45.95 29.56
CA LEU A 349 48.57 -46.20 30.13
C LEU A 349 48.49 -46.83 31.53
N GLU A 350 47.56 -46.38 32.37
CA GLU A 350 47.31 -46.95 33.70
C GLU A 350 46.76 -48.39 33.59
N ARG A 351 45.78 -48.64 32.70
CA ARG A 351 45.17 -49.96 32.53
C ARG A 351 46.09 -50.98 31.88
N THR A 352 46.95 -50.58 30.95
CA THR A 352 47.95 -51.50 30.36
C THR A 352 49.01 -51.91 31.39
N ALA A 353 49.38 -51.01 32.31
CA ALA A 353 50.28 -51.32 33.43
C ALA A 353 49.62 -52.18 34.54
N GLU A 354 48.32 -51.99 34.82
CA GLU A 354 47.55 -52.82 35.76
C GLU A 354 47.26 -54.23 35.21
N LEU A 355 46.91 -54.37 33.92
CA LEU A 355 46.61 -55.67 33.30
C LEU A 355 47.83 -56.60 33.27
N GLN A 356 49.05 -56.08 33.07
CA GLN A 356 50.27 -56.89 33.13
C GLN A 356 50.59 -57.38 34.56
N ARG A 357 50.18 -56.67 35.61
CA ARG A 357 50.42 -57.05 37.01
C ARG A 357 49.31 -57.91 37.61
N SER A 358 48.08 -57.81 37.11
CA SER A 358 46.92 -58.57 37.58
C SER A 358 46.81 -59.96 36.94
N ASN A 359 47.27 -60.15 35.70
CA ASN A 359 47.26 -61.45 35.00
C ASN A 359 48.19 -62.53 35.61
N GLN A 360 49.14 -62.14 36.46
CA GLN A 360 50.10 -63.06 37.08
C GLN A 360 49.71 -63.51 38.50
N ARG A 361 48.61 -62.98 39.08
CA ARG A 361 48.19 -63.27 40.47
C ARG A 361 46.76 -63.83 40.60
N LEU A 362 46.02 -64.01 39.50
CA LEU A 362 44.59 -64.36 39.53
C LEU A 362 44.24 -65.71 38.90
N SER A 363 45.25 -66.56 38.64
CA SER A 363 45.03 -67.86 37.99
C SER A 363 44.63 -69.01 38.93
N GLU A 364 44.57 -68.82 40.25
CA GLU A 364 44.39 -69.98 41.16
C GLU A 364 43.26 -69.93 42.19
N ASP A 365 42.56 -68.82 42.46
CA ASP A 365 41.81 -68.76 43.75
C ASP A 365 40.34 -68.32 43.76
N VAL A 366 39.61 -68.23 42.63
CA VAL A 366 38.20 -67.77 42.71
C VAL A 366 37.23 -68.39 41.70
N LEU A 367 37.35 -69.70 41.45
CA LEU A 367 36.20 -70.48 40.97
C LEU A 367 35.24 -70.70 42.15
N GLU A 368 33.98 -70.28 41.97
CA GLU A 368 32.77 -70.92 42.50
C GLU A 368 31.84 -70.13 43.46
N ARG A 369 32.28 -69.19 44.33
CA ARG A 369 31.35 -68.71 45.39
C ARG A 369 30.68 -67.32 45.28
N ARG A 370 31.00 -66.48 44.30
CA ARG A 370 30.51 -65.07 44.27
C ARG A 370 29.46 -64.71 43.22
N ARG A 371 28.95 -65.66 42.43
CA ARG A 371 28.06 -65.36 41.29
C ARG A 371 26.57 -65.28 41.62
N THR A 372 26.11 -65.73 42.79
CA THR A 372 24.66 -65.84 43.05
C THR A 372 24.08 -64.69 43.90
N GLU A 373 24.85 -64.10 44.83
CA GLU A 373 24.32 -63.04 45.72
C GLU A 373 24.25 -61.64 45.07
N LYS A 374 25.15 -61.31 44.13
CA LYS A 374 25.19 -59.97 43.52
C LYS A 374 24.08 -59.73 42.47
N ALA A 375 23.38 -60.76 42.04
CA ALA A 375 22.27 -60.65 41.08
C ALA A 375 20.96 -60.19 41.76
N LEU A 376 20.74 -60.59 43.03
CA LEU A 376 19.49 -60.31 43.75
C LEU A 376 19.40 -58.84 44.19
N GLN A 377 20.47 -58.27 44.74
CA GLN A 377 20.50 -56.84 45.14
C GLN A 377 20.34 -55.87 43.95
N ARG A 378 20.80 -56.25 42.76
CA ARG A 378 20.65 -55.42 41.54
C ARG A 378 19.22 -55.40 40.99
N SER A 379 18.43 -56.44 41.21
CA SER A 379 17.03 -56.48 40.78
C SER A 379 16.17 -55.57 41.68
N GLU A 380 16.40 -55.61 43.00
CA GLU A 380 15.62 -54.84 43.96
C GLU A 380 15.86 -53.32 43.86
N GLN A 381 17.13 -52.91 43.69
CA GLN A 381 17.47 -51.49 43.46
C GLN A 381 16.90 -50.97 42.14
N ARG A 382 16.87 -51.80 41.09
CA ARG A 382 16.34 -51.44 39.78
C ARG A 382 14.82 -51.24 39.81
N PHE A 383 14.08 -52.08 40.56
CA PHE A 383 12.63 -51.91 40.72
C PHE A 383 12.30 -50.60 41.47
N ARG A 384 12.97 -50.31 42.59
CA ARG A 384 12.73 -49.05 43.33
C ARG A 384 13.06 -47.82 42.49
N GLN A 385 14.14 -47.85 41.69
CA GLN A 385 14.48 -46.75 40.78
C GLN A 385 13.45 -46.56 39.66
N LEU A 386 12.89 -47.64 39.10
CA LEU A 386 11.87 -47.55 38.06
C LEU A 386 10.55 -46.97 38.58
N VAL A 387 10.11 -47.35 39.79
CA VAL A 387 8.90 -46.81 40.42
C VAL A 387 9.08 -45.34 40.82
N SER A 388 10.25 -44.95 41.33
CA SER A 388 10.52 -43.55 41.69
C SER A 388 10.71 -42.61 40.50
N MET A 389 11.03 -43.16 39.32
CA MET A 389 11.15 -42.39 38.07
C MET A 389 9.84 -42.31 37.29
N SER A 390 8.80 -43.05 37.70
CA SER A 390 7.47 -42.97 37.10
C SER A 390 6.70 -41.78 37.67
N SER A 391 6.06 -41.00 36.80
CA SER A 391 5.16 -39.90 37.20
C SER A 391 3.80 -40.40 37.70
N ASP A 392 3.50 -41.69 37.50
CA ASP A 392 2.26 -42.33 37.97
C ASP A 392 2.35 -42.78 39.43
N TRP A 393 1.24 -42.65 40.17
CA TRP A 393 1.13 -43.10 41.55
C TRP A 393 1.01 -44.61 41.61
N TYR A 394 1.98 -45.30 42.18
CA TYR A 394 1.84 -46.72 42.55
C TYR A 394 1.14 -46.83 43.90
N TRP A 395 0.07 -47.61 43.98
CA TRP A 395 -0.69 -47.82 45.21
C TRP A 395 -1.02 -49.30 45.43
N GLU A 396 -1.10 -49.70 46.70
CA GLU A 396 -1.55 -51.00 47.15
C GLU A 396 -2.68 -50.84 48.16
N GLN A 397 -3.64 -51.76 48.13
CA GLN A 397 -4.75 -51.88 49.06
C GLN A 397 -4.75 -53.25 49.71
N ASP A 398 -5.22 -53.34 50.95
CA ASP A 398 -5.42 -54.61 51.65
C ASP A 398 -6.70 -55.35 51.19
N ALA A 399 -6.98 -56.50 51.82
CA ALA A 399 -8.16 -57.31 51.57
C ALA A 399 -9.49 -56.61 51.94
N GLN A 400 -9.45 -55.47 52.62
CA GLN A 400 -10.60 -54.60 52.92
C GLN A 400 -10.65 -53.36 52.02
N PHE A 401 -9.85 -53.34 50.95
CA PHE A 401 -9.73 -52.25 49.97
C PHE A 401 -9.19 -50.93 50.54
N ARG A 402 -8.52 -50.98 51.70
CA ARG A 402 -7.91 -49.80 52.33
C ARG A 402 -6.49 -49.63 51.81
N PHE A 403 -6.11 -48.41 51.43
CA PHE A 403 -4.75 -48.15 50.93
C PHE A 403 -3.70 -48.44 52.01
N VAL A 404 -2.70 -49.25 51.69
CA VAL A 404 -1.60 -49.62 52.59
C VAL A 404 -0.28 -48.96 52.21
N THR A 405 -0.06 -48.79 50.91
CA THR A 405 1.15 -48.18 50.35
C THR A 405 0.75 -47.26 49.21
N ILE A 406 1.34 -46.07 49.16
CA ILE A 406 1.31 -45.19 47.98
C ILE A 406 2.73 -44.66 47.78
N SER A 407 3.26 -44.76 46.56
CA SER A 407 4.65 -44.40 46.22
C SER A 407 4.79 -44.05 44.73
N GLY A 408 5.80 -43.25 44.36
CA GLY A 408 5.98 -42.78 42.98
C GLY A 408 5.06 -41.59 42.64
N GLY A 409 5.63 -40.51 42.10
CA GLY A 409 4.91 -39.31 41.63
C GLY A 409 4.00 -38.58 42.63
N PHE A 410 3.95 -39.00 43.89
CA PHE A 410 3.01 -38.49 44.88
C PHE A 410 3.63 -37.30 45.65
N GLY A 411 3.07 -36.11 45.48
CA GLY A 411 3.45 -34.90 46.23
C GLY A 411 4.41 -33.92 45.56
N ASP A 412 5.02 -34.27 44.41
CA ASP A 412 5.95 -33.35 43.72
C ASP A 412 5.25 -32.12 43.09
N ASP A 413 3.99 -32.27 42.63
CA ASP A 413 3.19 -31.17 42.01
C ASP A 413 1.86 -30.85 42.75
N THR A 414 1.43 -31.65 43.72
CA THR A 414 0.05 -31.61 44.24
C THR A 414 -0.10 -31.14 45.70
N GLN A 415 0.99 -31.00 46.45
CA GLN A 415 0.98 -30.72 47.91
C GLN A 415 0.03 -31.65 48.73
N GLU A 416 -0.37 -32.80 48.18
CA GLU A 416 -1.18 -33.78 48.89
C GLU A 416 -0.31 -34.70 49.74
N ASP A 417 -0.72 -34.95 50.98
CA ASP A 417 -0.04 -35.89 51.88
C ASP A 417 -0.60 -37.30 51.70
N SER A 418 0.27 -38.24 51.31
CA SER A 418 -0.06 -39.66 51.12
C SER A 418 -0.67 -40.28 52.38
N GLN A 419 -0.30 -39.78 53.57
CA GLN A 419 -0.84 -40.21 54.86
C GLN A 419 -2.36 -40.07 54.96
N ARG A 420 -2.99 -39.15 54.20
CA ARG A 420 -4.44 -38.93 54.22
C ARG A 420 -5.24 -40.09 53.64
N TYR A 421 -4.63 -40.85 52.72
CA TYR A 421 -5.23 -41.93 51.97
C TYR A 421 -5.00 -43.30 52.64
N ILE A 422 -3.88 -43.46 53.34
CA ILE A 422 -3.53 -44.72 54.02
C ILE A 422 -4.60 -45.08 55.07
N GLY A 423 -5.00 -46.35 55.10
CA GLY A 423 -6.02 -46.89 56.00
C GLY A 423 -7.46 -46.62 55.59
N LYS A 424 -7.71 -45.92 54.47
CA LYS A 424 -9.07 -45.63 53.96
C LYS A 424 -9.34 -46.32 52.63
N THR A 425 -10.60 -46.61 52.35
CA THR A 425 -11.03 -47.06 51.02
C THR A 425 -11.16 -45.86 50.07
N ARG A 426 -11.17 -46.12 48.75
CA ARG A 426 -11.31 -45.06 47.73
C ARG A 426 -12.59 -44.23 47.89
N TRP A 427 -13.69 -44.86 48.33
CA TRP A 427 -14.99 -44.21 48.58
C TRP A 427 -15.14 -43.58 49.97
N GLU A 428 -14.26 -43.92 50.93
CA GLU A 428 -14.13 -43.15 52.19
C GLU A 428 -13.35 -41.85 51.96
N VAL A 429 -12.42 -41.85 51.00
CA VAL A 429 -11.67 -40.64 50.61
C VAL A 429 -12.50 -39.74 49.69
N LEU A 430 -13.32 -40.34 48.81
CA LEU A 430 -14.20 -39.65 47.87
C LEU A 430 -15.65 -40.11 48.08
N PRO A 431 -16.40 -39.51 49.02
CA PRO A 431 -17.78 -39.91 49.30
C PRO A 431 -18.71 -39.82 48.08
N SER A 432 -18.49 -38.82 47.21
CA SER A 432 -19.24 -38.63 45.96
C SER A 432 -19.12 -39.81 44.98
N LEU A 433 -18.12 -40.68 45.16
CA LEU A 433 -17.92 -41.88 44.34
C LEU A 433 -18.96 -42.96 44.67
N ALA A 434 -19.51 -43.00 45.88
CA ALA A 434 -20.60 -43.91 46.22
C ALA A 434 -21.96 -43.45 45.63
N GLU A 435 -22.06 -42.19 45.22
CA GLU A 435 -23.28 -41.56 44.71
C GLU A 435 -23.38 -41.58 43.18
N THR A 436 -22.26 -41.80 42.47
CA THR A 436 -22.25 -41.88 41.00
C THR A 436 -22.41 -43.31 40.49
N GLU A 437 -23.10 -43.46 39.36
CA GLU A 437 -23.31 -44.76 38.70
C GLU A 437 -21.98 -45.47 38.37
N THR A 438 -20.98 -44.70 37.90
CA THR A 438 -19.64 -45.21 37.59
C THR A 438 -18.88 -45.64 38.84
N GLY A 439 -19.02 -44.94 39.96
CA GLY A 439 -18.37 -45.32 41.21
C GLY A 439 -19.03 -46.53 41.88
N GLN A 440 -20.35 -46.68 41.79
CA GLN A 440 -21.06 -47.90 42.24
C GLN A 440 -20.64 -49.12 41.41
N ALA A 441 -20.52 -48.98 40.09
CA ALA A 441 -20.01 -50.02 39.21
C ALA A 441 -18.56 -50.42 39.56
N HIS A 442 -17.70 -49.44 39.89
CA HIS A 442 -16.33 -49.70 40.32
C HIS A 442 -16.27 -50.46 41.66
N ILE A 443 -17.07 -50.06 42.65
CA ILE A 443 -17.15 -50.74 43.95
C ILE A 443 -17.61 -52.19 43.77
N ALA A 444 -18.62 -52.44 42.93
CA ALA A 444 -19.09 -53.79 42.63
C ALA A 444 -18.01 -54.65 41.94
N LEU A 445 -17.25 -54.06 41.01
CA LEU A 445 -16.18 -54.75 40.27
C LEU A 445 -15.02 -55.14 41.18
N VAL A 446 -14.59 -54.21 42.05
CA VAL A 446 -13.53 -54.46 43.05
C VAL A 446 -14.00 -55.47 44.10
N GLY A 447 -15.27 -55.41 44.52
CA GLY A 447 -15.89 -56.39 45.41
C GLY A 447 -15.99 -57.79 44.80
N ALA A 448 -16.04 -57.91 43.47
CA ALA A 448 -15.97 -59.19 42.75
C ALA A 448 -14.53 -59.67 42.49
N HIS A 449 -13.51 -58.99 43.04
CA HIS A 449 -12.09 -59.26 42.84
C HIS A 449 -11.68 -59.32 41.35
N GLN A 450 -12.24 -58.43 40.53
CA GLN A 450 -11.89 -58.31 39.10
C GLN A 450 -10.88 -57.18 38.83
N ARG A 451 -10.09 -57.31 37.76
CA ARG A 451 -9.21 -56.22 37.30
C ARG A 451 -10.05 -55.06 36.74
N PHE A 452 -9.62 -53.82 36.99
CA PHE A 452 -10.18 -52.63 36.35
C PHE A 452 -9.06 -51.81 35.69
N GLY A 453 -9.41 -51.12 34.62
CA GLY A 453 -8.50 -50.20 33.94
C GLY A 453 -9.24 -48.92 33.54
N ASN A 454 -8.49 -47.83 33.46
CA ASN A 454 -8.99 -46.50 33.06
C ASN A 454 -10.22 -46.03 33.86
N PHE A 455 -10.27 -46.31 35.15
CA PHE A 455 -11.31 -45.79 36.01
C PHE A 455 -11.06 -44.29 36.25
N GLU A 456 -11.78 -43.45 35.51
CA GLU A 456 -11.66 -42.00 35.58
C GLU A 456 -12.59 -41.42 36.65
N TYR A 457 -12.05 -40.59 37.53
CA TYR A 457 -12.82 -39.87 38.54
C TYR A 457 -12.26 -38.46 38.74
N GLN A 458 -13.15 -37.54 39.13
CA GLN A 458 -12.79 -36.16 39.44
C GLN A 458 -12.82 -35.92 40.95
N THR A 459 -11.91 -35.09 41.43
CA THR A 459 -11.89 -34.60 42.82
C THR A 459 -11.51 -33.13 42.83
N VAL A 460 -11.83 -32.46 43.92
CA VAL A 460 -11.38 -31.09 44.18
C VAL A 460 -10.19 -31.18 45.13
N ASP A 461 -9.08 -30.54 44.77
CA ASP A 461 -7.90 -30.49 45.61
C ASP A 461 -8.06 -29.50 46.79
N ILE A 462 -7.03 -29.37 47.62
CA ILE A 462 -7.05 -28.48 48.78
C ILE A 462 -7.18 -26.99 48.43
N ASN A 463 -6.91 -26.60 47.18
CA ASN A 463 -6.98 -25.22 46.70
C ASN A 463 -8.32 -24.90 46.03
N GLY A 464 -9.21 -25.88 45.89
CA GLY A 464 -10.49 -25.71 45.20
C GLY A 464 -10.43 -26.03 43.70
N ASP A 465 -9.29 -26.49 43.18
CA ASP A 465 -9.13 -26.82 41.76
C ASP A 465 -9.65 -28.23 41.46
N THR A 466 -10.36 -28.39 40.34
CA THR A 466 -10.88 -29.70 39.90
C THR A 466 -9.78 -30.48 39.19
N ARG A 467 -9.44 -31.66 39.72
CA ARG A 467 -8.47 -32.60 39.16
C ARG A 467 -9.10 -33.89 38.69
N TRP A 468 -8.53 -34.47 37.65
CA TRP A 468 -8.97 -35.71 37.03
C TRP A 468 -7.90 -36.79 37.17
N TYR A 469 -8.30 -37.97 37.67
CA TYR A 469 -7.43 -39.12 37.86
C TYR A 469 -7.93 -40.33 37.08
N SER A 470 -7.02 -41.10 36.50
CA SER A 470 -7.31 -42.39 35.87
C SER A 470 -6.59 -43.50 36.63
N ALA A 471 -7.35 -44.44 37.21
CA ALA A 471 -6.81 -45.54 37.99
C ALA A 471 -6.95 -46.89 37.26
N THR A 472 -5.90 -47.70 37.34
CA THR A 472 -5.89 -49.10 36.87
C THR A 472 -5.40 -49.98 38.02
N GLY A 473 -6.09 -51.09 38.26
CA GLY A 473 -5.77 -51.99 39.38
C GLY A 473 -6.07 -53.45 39.09
N GLU A 474 -5.22 -54.31 39.63
CA GLU A 474 -5.37 -55.77 39.60
C GLU A 474 -5.39 -56.36 41.02
N PRO A 475 -6.19 -57.42 41.24
CA PRO A 475 -6.17 -58.14 42.51
C PRO A 475 -4.89 -58.99 42.60
N PHE A 476 -4.34 -59.12 43.81
CA PHE A 476 -3.29 -60.08 44.09
C PHE A 476 -3.71 -61.00 45.24
N PHE A 477 -3.15 -62.21 45.23
CA PHE A 477 -3.50 -63.29 46.15
C PHE A 477 -2.26 -63.72 46.91
N ASN A 478 -2.43 -64.15 48.16
CA ASN A 478 -1.34 -64.68 48.97
C ASN A 478 -0.92 -66.09 48.50
N GLU A 479 0.09 -66.68 49.16
CA GLU A 479 0.61 -68.02 48.84
C GLU A 479 -0.44 -69.14 48.94
N HIS A 480 -1.58 -68.89 49.59
CA HIS A 480 -2.70 -69.81 49.74
C HIS A 480 -3.86 -69.52 48.76
N ALA A 481 -3.60 -68.72 47.72
CA ALA A 481 -4.57 -68.28 46.71
C ALA A 481 -5.80 -67.52 47.28
N GLN A 482 -5.68 -66.95 48.48
CA GLN A 482 -6.71 -66.09 49.06
C GLN A 482 -6.47 -64.64 48.66
N PHE A 483 -7.55 -63.90 48.43
CA PHE A 483 -7.48 -62.49 48.06
C PHE A 483 -6.75 -61.69 49.15
N ALA A 484 -5.66 -61.05 48.76
CA ALA A 484 -4.79 -60.31 49.68
C ALA A 484 -4.94 -58.79 49.52
N GLY A 485 -5.44 -58.34 48.37
CA GLY A 485 -5.68 -56.93 48.11
C GLY A 485 -5.58 -56.56 46.64
N TYR A 486 -5.50 -55.25 46.37
CA TYR A 486 -5.27 -54.71 45.02
C TYR A 486 -3.94 -53.99 44.95
N ARG A 487 -3.32 -54.01 43.78
CA ARG A 487 -2.23 -53.09 43.44
C ARG A 487 -2.51 -52.44 42.12
N GLY A 488 -2.04 -51.22 41.94
CA GLY A 488 -2.37 -50.47 40.75
C GLY A 488 -1.58 -49.19 40.61
N THR A 489 -1.84 -48.51 39.49
CA THR A 489 -1.32 -47.17 39.22
C THR A 489 -2.46 -46.17 39.09
N THR A 490 -2.21 -44.92 39.46
CA THR A 490 -3.10 -43.79 39.17
C THR A 490 -2.31 -42.70 38.48
N THR A 491 -2.80 -42.21 37.35
CA THR A 491 -2.20 -41.11 36.58
C THR A 491 -3.07 -39.86 36.72
N ASP A 492 -2.44 -38.70 36.95
CA ASP A 492 -3.12 -37.40 36.81
C ASP A 492 -3.35 -37.11 35.33
N ILE A 493 -4.61 -37.09 34.91
CA ILE A 493 -5.03 -36.81 33.54
C ILE A 493 -5.61 -35.39 33.40
N SER A 494 -5.43 -34.51 34.39
CA SER A 494 -5.95 -33.13 34.38
C SER A 494 -5.38 -32.34 33.20
N ALA A 495 -4.06 -32.43 32.96
CA ALA A 495 -3.41 -31.80 31.81
C ALA A 495 -3.94 -32.35 30.47
N ARG A 496 -4.25 -33.65 30.42
CA ARG A 496 -4.86 -34.29 29.24
C ARG A 496 -6.29 -33.79 29.01
N LYS A 497 -7.16 -33.75 30.03
CA LYS A 497 -8.54 -33.25 29.91
C LYS A 497 -8.60 -31.76 29.57
N LEU A 498 -7.68 -30.95 30.12
CA LEU A 498 -7.54 -29.54 29.75
C LEU A 498 -7.09 -29.39 28.28
N SER A 499 -6.15 -30.25 27.85
CA SER A 499 -5.71 -30.30 26.45
C SER A 499 -6.82 -30.77 25.52
N GLU A 500 -7.62 -31.76 25.89
CA GLU A 500 -8.79 -32.23 25.12
C GLU A 500 -9.84 -31.11 24.95
N ARG A 501 -10.15 -30.36 26.01
CA ARG A 501 -11.03 -29.17 25.91
C ARG A 501 -10.44 -28.09 25.01
N ARG A 502 -9.13 -27.84 25.10
CA ARG A 502 -8.42 -26.88 24.25
C ARG A 502 -8.39 -27.33 22.79
N ILE A 503 -8.20 -28.62 22.53
CA ILE A 503 -8.27 -29.24 21.20
C ILE A 503 -9.67 -29.06 20.62
N HIS A 504 -10.73 -29.32 21.39
CA HIS A 504 -12.10 -29.09 20.95
C HIS A 504 -12.36 -27.61 20.61
N HIS A 505 -11.86 -26.68 21.42
CA HIS A 505 -12.01 -25.25 21.15
C HIS A 505 -11.24 -24.81 19.89
N VAL A 506 -9.99 -25.23 19.71
CA VAL A 506 -9.16 -24.94 18.53
C VAL A 506 -9.70 -25.61 17.26
N ALA A 507 -10.35 -26.77 17.38
CA ALA A 507 -10.98 -27.44 16.25
C ALA A 507 -12.19 -26.66 15.69
N GLN A 508 -12.79 -25.76 16.47
CA GLN A 508 -14.01 -25.03 16.11
C GLN A 508 -13.84 -23.50 16.02
N HIS A 509 -12.77 -22.93 16.56
CA HIS A 509 -12.53 -21.48 16.59
C HIS A 509 -11.17 -21.09 16.02
N ASP A 510 -11.07 -19.89 15.44
CA ASP A 510 -9.85 -19.25 15.01
C ASP A 510 -9.02 -18.80 16.23
N VAL A 511 -7.75 -19.19 16.26
CA VAL A 511 -6.87 -18.97 17.43
C VAL A 511 -6.57 -17.49 17.66
N LEU A 512 -6.55 -16.68 16.61
CA LEU A 512 -6.23 -15.25 16.71
C LEU A 512 -7.45 -14.42 17.14
N THR A 513 -8.59 -14.59 16.46
CA THR A 513 -9.76 -13.74 16.66
C THR A 513 -10.79 -14.31 17.64
N GLY A 514 -10.72 -15.60 17.95
CA GLY A 514 -11.72 -16.31 18.76
C GLY A 514 -13.07 -16.50 18.06
N LEU A 515 -13.18 -16.13 16.78
CA LEU A 515 -14.38 -16.38 15.98
C LEU A 515 -14.49 -17.85 15.57
N PRO A 516 -15.71 -18.35 15.25
CA PRO A 516 -15.89 -19.59 14.52
C PRO A 516 -14.92 -19.74 13.35
N ASN A 517 -14.32 -20.92 13.22
CA ASN A 517 -13.48 -21.26 12.06
C ASN A 517 -14.32 -21.90 10.95
N ARG A 518 -13.69 -22.31 9.85
CA ARG A 518 -14.34 -22.95 8.69
C ARG A 518 -15.25 -24.13 9.06
N SER A 519 -14.85 -24.96 10.03
CA SER A 519 -15.61 -26.14 10.45
C SER A 519 -16.92 -25.75 11.13
N LEU A 520 -16.85 -24.85 12.12
CA LEU A 520 -18.04 -24.39 12.84
C LEU A 520 -18.95 -23.53 11.95
N LEU A 521 -18.37 -22.77 11.02
CA LEU A 521 -19.14 -22.01 10.01
C LEU A 521 -20.03 -22.92 9.15
N GLN A 522 -19.48 -24.04 8.64
CA GLN A 522 -20.24 -24.98 7.81
C GLN A 522 -21.39 -25.64 8.59
N ASP A 523 -21.17 -25.99 9.85
CA ASP A 523 -22.22 -26.51 10.73
C ASP A 523 -23.35 -25.47 10.93
N ARG A 524 -22.99 -24.21 11.24
CA ARG A 524 -23.96 -23.11 11.40
C ARG A 524 -24.73 -22.81 10.13
N LEU A 525 -24.06 -22.82 8.98
CA LEU A 525 -24.71 -22.63 7.68
C LEU A 525 -25.72 -23.75 7.39
N SER A 526 -25.34 -25.00 7.65
CA SER A 526 -26.22 -26.16 7.47
C SER A 526 -27.48 -26.06 8.33
N GLN A 527 -27.33 -25.62 9.59
CA GLN A 527 -28.45 -25.37 10.50
C GLN A 527 -29.34 -24.22 10.02
N ALA A 528 -28.76 -23.11 9.57
CA ALA A 528 -29.49 -21.94 9.07
C ALA A 528 -30.33 -22.30 7.82
N ILE A 529 -29.78 -23.10 6.90
CA ILE A 529 -30.48 -23.55 5.69
C ILE A 529 -31.61 -24.53 6.03
N ALA A 530 -31.38 -25.46 6.96
CA ALA A 530 -32.43 -26.37 7.44
C ALA A 530 -33.60 -25.59 8.07
N TYR A 531 -33.30 -24.55 8.85
CA TYR A 531 -34.31 -23.65 9.42
C TYR A 531 -35.05 -22.84 8.35
N SER A 532 -34.31 -22.24 7.41
CA SER A 532 -34.85 -21.50 6.27
C SER A 532 -35.85 -22.32 5.46
N THR A 533 -35.49 -23.58 5.15
CA THR A 533 -36.33 -24.51 4.40
C THR A 533 -37.65 -24.81 5.13
N ARG A 534 -37.61 -24.87 6.46
CA ARG A 534 -38.78 -25.16 7.29
C ARG A 534 -39.70 -23.95 7.49
N CYS A 535 -39.13 -22.76 7.64
CA CYS A 535 -39.85 -21.53 7.98
C CYS A 535 -40.08 -20.59 6.78
N ASN A 536 -39.54 -20.92 5.61
CA ASN A 536 -39.59 -20.11 4.38
C ASN A 536 -39.04 -18.67 4.56
N HIS A 537 -37.97 -18.55 5.35
CA HIS A 537 -37.27 -17.29 5.61
C HIS A 537 -35.93 -17.26 4.89
N PRO A 538 -35.53 -16.14 4.25
CA PRO A 538 -34.26 -16.07 3.54
C PRO A 538 -33.06 -16.11 4.49
N VAL A 539 -31.95 -16.62 3.97
CA VAL A 539 -30.63 -16.60 4.64
C VAL A 539 -29.66 -15.84 3.76
N TRP A 540 -28.97 -14.86 4.33
CA TRP A 540 -27.91 -14.12 3.65
C TRP A 540 -26.56 -14.63 4.11
N VAL A 541 -25.71 -15.01 3.17
CA VAL A 541 -24.30 -15.33 3.41
C VAL A 541 -23.48 -14.20 2.84
N MET A 542 -22.70 -13.54 3.68
CA MET A 542 -21.82 -12.44 3.30
C MET A 542 -20.37 -12.87 3.43
N LEU A 543 -19.58 -12.66 2.38
CA LEU A 543 -18.12 -12.75 2.44
C LEU A 543 -17.55 -11.33 2.48
N ILE A 544 -16.70 -11.06 3.46
CA ILE A 544 -16.12 -9.74 3.75
C ILE A 544 -14.61 -9.86 3.68
N ASP A 545 -13.96 -9.04 2.86
CA ASP A 545 -12.50 -8.97 2.75
C ASP A 545 -12.01 -7.55 3.04
N LEU A 546 -10.93 -7.45 3.83
CA LEU A 546 -10.34 -6.17 4.19
C LEU A 546 -9.47 -5.61 3.06
N ASP A 547 -9.87 -4.46 2.55
CA ASP A 547 -9.19 -3.85 1.42
C ASP A 547 -7.76 -3.44 1.82
N ARG A 548 -6.79 -3.83 0.98
CA ARG A 548 -5.38 -3.50 1.14
C ARG A 548 -4.79 -3.93 2.50
N PHE A 549 -5.32 -4.97 3.14
CA PHE A 549 -4.75 -5.53 4.38
C PHE A 549 -3.25 -5.84 4.26
N LYS A 550 -2.81 -6.35 3.11
CA LYS A 550 -1.39 -6.59 2.82
C LYS A 550 -0.53 -5.32 2.98
N PHE A 551 -1.02 -4.15 2.58
CA PHE A 551 -0.30 -2.89 2.77
C PHE A 551 -0.07 -2.57 4.25
N VAL A 552 -1.02 -2.90 5.13
CA VAL A 552 -0.87 -2.74 6.58
C VAL A 552 0.23 -3.68 7.10
N ASN A 553 0.23 -4.94 6.67
CA ASN A 553 1.27 -5.90 7.02
C ASN A 553 2.66 -5.48 6.53
N ASP A 554 2.77 -5.04 5.28
CA ASP A 554 4.04 -4.65 4.67
C ASP A 554 4.58 -3.34 5.29
N SER A 555 3.69 -2.44 5.71
CA SER A 555 4.06 -1.13 6.29
C SER A 555 4.36 -1.17 7.78
N MET A 556 3.63 -1.97 8.56
CA MET A 556 3.67 -1.95 10.05
C MET A 556 4.06 -3.31 10.66
N GLY A 557 4.22 -4.34 9.84
CA GLY A 557 4.54 -5.71 10.26
C GLY A 557 3.32 -6.52 10.68
N HIS A 558 3.47 -7.85 10.66
CA HIS A 558 2.37 -8.80 10.92
C HIS A 558 1.66 -8.62 12.26
N LYS A 559 2.38 -8.17 13.31
CA LYS A 559 1.76 -7.92 14.62
C LYS A 559 0.68 -6.83 14.58
N ALA A 560 0.87 -5.81 13.72
CA ALA A 560 -0.12 -4.77 13.54
C ALA A 560 -1.34 -5.29 12.75
N GLY A 561 -1.10 -6.16 11.75
CA GLY A 561 -2.16 -6.89 11.07
C GLY A 561 -2.97 -7.78 12.01
N ASP A 562 -2.33 -8.47 12.95
CA ASP A 562 -3.01 -9.29 13.95
C ASP A 562 -3.95 -8.46 14.85
N VAL A 563 -3.48 -7.30 15.32
CA VAL A 563 -4.31 -6.37 16.12
C VAL A 563 -5.48 -5.84 15.30
N LEU A 564 -5.26 -5.52 14.03
CA LEU A 564 -6.31 -5.08 13.12
C LEU A 564 -7.39 -6.17 12.96
N LEU A 565 -6.99 -7.41 12.71
CA LEU A 565 -7.91 -8.55 12.56
C LEU A 565 -8.74 -8.80 13.84
N VAL A 566 -8.10 -8.76 15.01
CA VAL A 566 -8.79 -8.89 16.31
C VAL A 566 -9.79 -7.75 16.51
N THR A 567 -9.41 -6.52 16.15
CA THR A 567 -10.28 -5.34 16.29
C THR A 567 -11.48 -5.43 15.36
N VAL A 568 -11.27 -5.77 14.09
CA VAL A 568 -12.33 -5.97 13.09
C VAL A 568 -13.27 -7.08 13.53
N ALA A 569 -12.74 -8.22 13.99
CA ALA A 569 -13.55 -9.34 14.50
C ALA A 569 -14.49 -8.90 15.63
N ALA A 570 -13.99 -8.10 16.58
CA ALA A 570 -14.79 -7.57 17.67
C ALA A 570 -15.88 -6.61 17.17
N ARG A 571 -15.56 -5.75 16.20
CA ARG A 571 -16.51 -4.80 15.60
C ARG A 571 -17.63 -5.49 14.83
N LEU A 572 -17.28 -6.43 13.97
CA LEU A 572 -18.26 -7.24 13.22
C LEU A 572 -19.20 -7.98 14.20
N ARG A 573 -18.65 -8.60 15.25
CA ARG A 573 -19.47 -9.26 16.27
C ARG A 573 -20.41 -8.29 17.00
N SER A 574 -19.95 -7.07 17.31
CA SER A 574 -20.77 -6.05 17.98
C SER A 574 -21.86 -5.43 17.10
N ALA A 575 -21.69 -5.45 15.78
CA ALA A 575 -22.64 -4.92 14.81
C ALA A 575 -23.78 -5.91 14.47
N LEU A 576 -23.66 -7.14 14.94
CA LEU A 576 -24.54 -8.28 14.69
C LEU A 576 -25.28 -8.71 15.95
N ARG A 577 -26.35 -9.49 15.77
CA ARG A 577 -27.18 -10.04 16.85
C ARG A 577 -26.57 -11.36 17.34
N ASP A 578 -26.97 -11.80 18.53
CA ASP A 578 -26.54 -13.10 19.07
C ASP A 578 -27.01 -14.31 18.23
N THR A 579 -28.06 -14.12 17.43
CA THR A 579 -28.58 -15.13 16.49
C THR A 579 -27.75 -15.22 15.20
N ASP A 580 -27.05 -14.13 14.85
CA ASP A 580 -26.24 -14.06 13.64
C ASP A 580 -24.88 -14.72 13.88
N THR A 581 -24.28 -15.28 12.84
CA THR A 581 -22.96 -15.91 12.95
C THR A 581 -21.92 -15.08 12.21
N VAL A 582 -20.83 -14.74 12.87
CA VAL A 582 -19.61 -14.20 12.23
C VAL A 582 -18.47 -15.20 12.41
N ALA A 583 -17.77 -15.51 11.32
CA ALA A 583 -16.68 -16.46 11.28
C ALA A 583 -15.47 -15.86 10.55
N ARG A 584 -14.28 -16.44 10.76
CA ARG A 584 -13.09 -16.10 9.99
C ARG A 584 -12.63 -17.33 9.20
N LEU A 585 -12.52 -17.19 7.88
CA LEU A 585 -12.14 -18.28 6.98
C LEU A 585 -10.62 -18.44 6.92
N SER A 586 -9.94 -17.35 6.57
CA SER A 586 -8.50 -17.28 6.34
C SER A 586 -8.06 -15.82 6.27
N GLY A 587 -6.81 -15.51 6.61
CA GLY A 587 -6.23 -14.18 6.35
C GLY A 587 -7.10 -13.02 6.82
N ASP A 588 -7.53 -12.20 5.88
CA ASP A 588 -8.40 -11.02 5.99
C ASP A 588 -9.88 -11.28 5.64
N GLU A 589 -10.28 -12.54 5.47
CA GLU A 589 -11.62 -12.94 5.05
C GLU A 589 -12.51 -13.34 6.24
N PHE A 590 -13.66 -12.68 6.34
CA PHE A 590 -14.71 -12.95 7.31
C PHE A 590 -15.99 -13.39 6.61
N VAL A 591 -16.76 -14.28 7.25
CA VAL A 591 -18.08 -14.71 6.76
C VAL A 591 -19.12 -14.33 7.78
N VAL A 592 -20.22 -13.75 7.31
CA VAL A 592 -21.40 -13.48 8.13
C VAL A 592 -22.60 -14.26 7.60
N ILE A 593 -23.32 -14.94 8.47
CA ILE A 593 -24.58 -15.62 8.17
C ILE A 593 -25.68 -14.87 8.91
N LEU A 594 -26.66 -14.35 8.17
CA LEU A 594 -27.85 -13.71 8.70
C LEU A 594 -29.08 -14.53 8.36
N THR A 595 -29.91 -14.80 9.37
CA THR A 595 -31.19 -15.51 9.23
C THR A 595 -32.34 -14.54 9.49
N GLU A 596 -33.33 -14.50 8.61
CA GLU A 596 -34.54 -13.73 8.85
C GLU A 596 -35.44 -14.39 9.91
N HIS A 597 -36.03 -13.56 10.79
CA HIS A 597 -36.98 -13.96 11.82
C HIS A 597 -38.25 -13.10 11.73
N GLU A 598 -39.40 -13.62 12.18
CA GLU A 598 -40.73 -12.98 12.01
C GLU A 598 -40.79 -11.52 12.47
N ASP A 599 -40.10 -11.17 13.57
CA ASP A 599 -40.12 -9.81 14.14
C ASP A 599 -39.09 -8.85 13.53
N GLN A 600 -38.13 -9.35 12.73
CA GLN A 600 -36.99 -8.57 12.24
C GLN A 600 -36.51 -9.03 10.86
N LYS A 601 -37.04 -8.38 9.82
CA LYS A 601 -36.68 -8.62 8.42
C LYS A 601 -35.22 -8.23 8.10
N LEU A 602 -34.63 -8.93 7.13
CA LEU A 602 -33.31 -8.57 6.61
C LEU A 602 -33.42 -7.29 5.76
N SER A 603 -32.48 -6.37 5.97
CA SER A 603 -32.36 -5.10 5.22
C SER A 603 -30.91 -4.89 4.80
N VAL A 604 -30.72 -4.20 3.68
CA VAL A 604 -29.41 -3.74 3.19
C VAL A 604 -28.70 -2.86 4.23
N ASP A 605 -29.43 -2.21 5.13
CA ASP A 605 -28.86 -1.40 6.22
C ASP A 605 -27.90 -2.19 7.12
N VAL A 606 -28.09 -3.52 7.25
CA VAL A 606 -27.16 -4.36 8.02
C VAL A 606 -25.80 -4.46 7.34
N VAL A 607 -25.78 -4.52 6.00
CA VAL A 607 -24.54 -4.54 5.22
C VAL A 607 -23.79 -3.23 5.38
N GLN A 608 -24.49 -2.10 5.27
CA GLN A 608 -23.89 -0.78 5.46
C GLN A 608 -23.36 -0.62 6.89
N ARG A 609 -24.12 -1.07 7.90
CA ARG A 609 -23.66 -1.03 9.30
C ARG A 609 -22.38 -1.84 9.52
N LEU A 610 -22.23 -2.98 8.86
CA LEU A 610 -21.00 -3.77 8.91
C LEU A 610 -19.84 -3.01 8.27
N MET A 611 -20.03 -2.45 7.08
CA MET A 611 -19.00 -1.63 6.41
C MET A 611 -18.57 -0.43 7.25
N ASP A 612 -19.53 0.33 7.78
CA ASP A 612 -19.28 1.49 8.64
C ASP A 612 -18.51 1.10 9.92
N SER A 613 -18.81 -0.09 10.47
CA SER A 613 -18.08 -0.61 11.63
C SER A 613 -16.62 -0.90 11.29
N VAL A 614 -16.33 -1.47 10.12
CA VAL A 614 -14.96 -1.76 9.69
C VAL A 614 -14.19 -0.46 9.41
N ALA A 615 -14.84 0.52 8.77
CA ALA A 615 -14.26 1.81 8.38
C ALA A 615 -13.81 2.71 9.54
N GLN A 616 -14.19 2.40 10.79
CA GLN A 616 -13.74 3.15 11.96
C GLN A 616 -12.21 3.08 12.12
N PRO A 617 -11.54 4.16 12.59
CA PRO A 617 -10.09 4.17 12.75
C PRO A 617 -9.61 3.12 13.75
N VAL A 618 -8.54 2.41 13.43
CA VAL A 618 -7.88 1.43 14.30
C VAL A 618 -6.53 1.98 14.74
N ILE A 619 -6.31 2.02 16.06
CA ILE A 619 -5.03 2.47 16.63
C ILE A 619 -4.05 1.31 16.58
N LEU A 620 -3.03 1.43 15.74
CA LEU A 620 -1.94 0.45 15.60
C LEU A 620 -0.65 1.10 16.12
N GLY A 621 -0.32 0.83 17.39
CA GLY A 621 0.78 1.50 18.08
C GLY A 621 0.42 2.93 18.47
N SER A 622 1.02 3.93 17.83
CA SER A 622 0.76 5.36 18.07
C SER A 622 0.09 6.09 16.88
N LYS A 623 -0.36 5.34 15.86
CA LYS A 623 -0.95 5.87 14.63
C LYS A 623 -2.36 5.31 14.41
N GLU A 624 -3.23 6.12 13.82
CA GLU A 624 -4.56 5.70 13.37
C GLU A 624 -4.53 5.22 11.91
N PHE A 625 -5.18 4.10 11.66
CA PHE A 625 -5.34 3.53 10.33
C PHE A 625 -6.82 3.40 9.97
N PHE A 626 -7.15 3.73 8.74
CA PHE A 626 -8.46 3.53 8.15
C PHE A 626 -8.38 2.35 7.19
N VAL A 627 -9.28 1.38 7.35
CA VAL A 627 -9.35 0.19 6.51
C VAL A 627 -10.80 0.06 6.06
N THR A 628 -11.00 -0.12 4.76
CA THR A 628 -12.30 -0.37 4.16
C THR A 628 -12.47 -1.88 3.91
N CYS A 629 -13.67 -2.31 3.54
CA CYS A 629 -13.90 -3.69 3.16
C CYS A 629 -14.79 -3.81 1.94
N SER A 630 -14.59 -4.88 1.17
CA SER A 630 -15.44 -5.26 0.06
C SER A 630 -16.31 -6.45 0.49
N ILE A 631 -17.63 -6.38 0.24
CA ILE A 631 -18.59 -7.40 0.70
C ILE A 631 -19.33 -8.04 -0.47
N GLY A 632 -19.39 -9.37 -0.50
CA GLY A 632 -20.25 -10.12 -1.43
C GLY A 632 -21.39 -10.81 -0.69
N VAL A 633 -22.61 -10.74 -1.22
CA VAL A 633 -23.81 -11.27 -0.56
C VAL A 633 -24.49 -12.31 -1.44
N ALA A 634 -24.69 -13.53 -0.94
CA ALA A 634 -25.49 -14.57 -1.58
C ALA A 634 -26.77 -14.85 -0.77
N VAL A 635 -27.88 -15.12 -1.45
CA VAL A 635 -29.21 -15.23 -0.85
C VAL A 635 -29.83 -16.60 -1.11
N TYR A 636 -30.11 -17.33 -0.03
CA TYR A 636 -30.86 -18.57 -0.08
C TYR A 636 -32.34 -18.33 0.29
N PRO A 637 -33.34 -18.95 -0.38
CA PRO A 637 -33.24 -19.90 -1.50
C PRO A 637 -33.30 -19.25 -2.90
N LEU A 638 -33.33 -17.91 -2.98
CA LEU A 638 -33.61 -17.18 -4.22
C LEU A 638 -32.64 -17.51 -5.36
N ASP A 639 -31.38 -17.79 -5.03
CA ASP A 639 -30.30 -18.04 -5.99
C ASP A 639 -30.26 -19.50 -6.51
N GLY A 640 -31.25 -20.35 -6.14
CA GLY A 640 -31.39 -21.73 -6.65
C GLY A 640 -30.25 -22.69 -6.28
N ALA A 641 -29.40 -22.27 -5.35
CA ALA A 641 -28.09 -22.83 -5.08
C ALA A 641 -28.15 -23.97 -4.03
N PRO A 642 -27.47 -25.12 -4.23
CA PRO A 642 -27.23 -26.06 -3.15
C PRO A 642 -26.43 -25.38 -2.03
N ALA A 643 -26.69 -25.77 -0.78
CA ALA A 643 -26.09 -25.20 0.43
C ALA A 643 -24.58 -24.96 0.34
N ASP A 644 -23.88 -25.88 -0.31
CA ASP A 644 -22.41 -25.89 -0.45
C ASP A 644 -21.86 -24.77 -1.36
N SER A 645 -22.70 -24.17 -2.21
CA SER A 645 -22.30 -23.14 -3.18
C SER A 645 -22.54 -21.69 -2.72
N LEU A 646 -23.19 -21.47 -1.56
CA LEU A 646 -23.51 -20.12 -1.08
C LEU A 646 -22.26 -19.29 -0.73
N ILE A 647 -21.24 -19.92 -0.13
CA ILE A 647 -19.98 -19.24 0.18
C ILE A 647 -19.23 -18.88 -1.12
N GLU A 648 -19.25 -19.77 -2.11
CA GLU A 648 -18.65 -19.52 -3.44
C GLU A 648 -19.37 -18.39 -4.19
N HIS A 649 -20.70 -18.36 -4.16
CA HIS A 649 -21.48 -17.26 -4.74
C HIS A 649 -21.20 -15.91 -4.06
N ALA A 650 -21.06 -15.91 -2.73
CA ALA A 650 -20.67 -14.72 -1.97
C ALA A 650 -19.24 -14.27 -2.33
N ASP A 651 -18.32 -15.21 -2.57
CA ASP A 651 -16.96 -14.90 -3.03
C ASP A 651 -16.93 -14.24 -4.41
N ILE A 652 -17.67 -14.78 -5.36
CA ILE A 652 -17.82 -14.21 -6.71
C ILE A 652 -18.36 -12.76 -6.63
N ALA A 653 -19.37 -12.53 -5.81
CA ALA A 653 -19.94 -11.19 -5.61
C ALA A 653 -18.94 -10.23 -4.94
N MET A 654 -18.20 -10.69 -3.93
CA MET A 654 -17.19 -9.91 -3.22
C MET A 654 -16.05 -9.53 -4.17
N TYR A 655 -15.61 -10.45 -5.01
CA TYR A 655 -14.60 -10.17 -6.02
C TYR A 655 -15.06 -9.10 -7.01
N ARG A 656 -16.33 -9.13 -7.41
CA ARG A 656 -16.91 -8.07 -8.25
C ARG A 656 -16.98 -6.72 -7.53
N ALA A 657 -17.27 -6.71 -6.23
CA ALA A 657 -17.19 -5.50 -5.41
C ALA A 657 -15.77 -4.88 -5.45
N LYS A 658 -14.73 -5.72 -5.35
CA LYS A 658 -13.32 -5.27 -5.47
C LYS A 658 -13.01 -4.66 -6.84
N LYS A 659 -13.58 -5.20 -7.92
CA LYS A 659 -13.39 -4.67 -9.29
C LYS A 659 -14.08 -3.33 -9.51
N LEU A 660 -15.25 -3.11 -8.92
CA LEU A 660 -16.03 -1.88 -9.08
C LEU A 660 -15.49 -0.68 -8.30
N GLY A 661 -14.35 -0.83 -7.61
CA GLY A 661 -13.69 0.27 -6.91
C GLY A 661 -13.31 -0.02 -5.46
N ARG A 662 -13.62 -1.23 -4.93
CA ARG A 662 -13.53 -1.57 -3.50
C ARG A 662 -14.46 -0.71 -2.64
N ASP A 663 -14.45 -0.89 -1.32
CA ASP A 663 -15.31 -0.16 -0.37
C ASP A 663 -16.79 -0.13 -0.78
N ASN A 664 -17.30 -1.26 -1.27
CA ASN A 664 -18.69 -1.43 -1.67
C ASN A 664 -19.13 -2.88 -1.44
N PHE A 665 -20.43 -3.14 -1.64
CA PHE A 665 -20.98 -4.48 -1.60
C PHE A 665 -21.71 -4.84 -2.90
N GLN A 666 -21.76 -6.13 -3.22
CA GLN A 666 -22.50 -6.65 -4.37
C GLN A 666 -23.33 -7.87 -3.97
N PHE A 667 -24.55 -7.95 -4.49
CA PHE A 667 -25.35 -9.17 -4.42
C PHE A 667 -24.97 -10.11 -5.57
N TYR A 668 -24.89 -11.39 -5.28
CA TYR A 668 -24.66 -12.42 -6.29
C TYR A 668 -25.76 -12.38 -7.34
N THR A 669 -25.35 -12.54 -8.60
CA THR A 669 -26.26 -12.83 -9.71
C THR A 669 -25.63 -13.92 -10.57
N PRO A 670 -26.43 -14.80 -11.21
CA PRO A 670 -25.88 -15.87 -12.05
C PRO A 670 -24.91 -15.38 -13.15
N ALA A 671 -25.15 -14.18 -13.68
CA ALA A 671 -24.28 -13.54 -14.67
C ALA A 671 -22.85 -13.29 -14.16
N MET A 672 -22.66 -13.07 -12.85
CA MET A 672 -21.32 -12.90 -12.25
C MET A 672 -20.51 -14.19 -12.28
N ASN A 673 -21.16 -15.35 -12.06
CA ASN A 673 -20.49 -16.64 -12.12
C ASN A 673 -20.06 -16.97 -13.56
N GLU A 674 -20.91 -16.69 -14.54
CA GLU A 674 -20.56 -16.86 -15.95
C GLU A 674 -19.33 -16.01 -16.33
N GLU A 675 -19.27 -14.75 -15.87
CA GLU A 675 -18.13 -13.85 -16.06
C GLU A 675 -16.85 -14.39 -15.40
N ALA A 676 -16.95 -14.91 -14.17
CA ALA A 676 -15.83 -15.51 -13.45
C ALA A 676 -15.29 -16.77 -14.15
N MET A 677 -16.17 -17.69 -14.55
CA MET A 677 -15.79 -18.90 -15.29
C MET A 677 -15.22 -18.59 -16.68
N GLU A 678 -15.75 -17.57 -17.35
CA GLU A 678 -15.23 -17.09 -18.63
C GLU A 678 -13.82 -16.54 -18.47
N ARG A 679 -13.55 -15.79 -17.41
CA ARG A 679 -12.22 -15.27 -17.10
C ARG A 679 -11.20 -16.39 -16.87
N VAL A 680 -11.54 -17.43 -16.11
CA VAL A 680 -10.65 -18.58 -15.88
C VAL A 680 -10.32 -19.28 -17.19
N ARG A 681 -11.32 -19.43 -18.08
CA ARG A 681 -11.10 -19.95 -19.44
C ARG A 681 -10.15 -19.09 -20.24
N ILE A 682 -10.34 -17.76 -20.22
CA ILE A 682 -9.44 -16.80 -20.88
C ILE A 682 -8.01 -16.92 -20.33
N GLU A 683 -7.83 -16.89 -19.01
CA GLU A 683 -6.49 -16.98 -18.38
C GLU A 683 -5.76 -18.26 -18.79
N SER A 684 -6.46 -19.40 -18.73
CA SER A 684 -5.88 -20.69 -19.07
C SER A 684 -5.46 -20.75 -20.54
N ALA A 685 -6.30 -20.24 -21.45
CA ALA A 685 -6.02 -20.23 -22.88
C ALA A 685 -4.94 -19.21 -23.28
N LEU A 686 -4.87 -18.04 -22.62
CA LEU A 686 -3.92 -16.97 -22.94
C LEU A 686 -2.46 -17.43 -22.82
N ARG A 687 -2.15 -18.35 -21.90
CA ARG A 687 -0.78 -18.87 -21.68
C ARG A 687 -0.20 -19.55 -22.91
N CYS A 688 -1.04 -20.20 -23.73
CA CYS A 688 -0.60 -20.89 -24.94
C CYS A 688 -0.90 -20.10 -26.22
N ALA A 689 -1.63 -18.99 -26.14
CA ALA A 689 -2.10 -18.23 -27.31
C ALA A 689 -0.95 -17.69 -28.18
N LEU A 690 0.15 -17.25 -27.55
CA LEU A 690 1.36 -16.82 -28.26
C LEU A 690 2.06 -17.98 -28.99
N GLU A 691 2.16 -19.16 -28.36
CA GLU A 691 2.83 -20.33 -28.94
C GLU A 691 2.03 -20.98 -30.08
N ARG A 692 0.73 -20.71 -30.13
CA ARG A 692 -0.22 -21.26 -31.10
C ARG A 692 -0.58 -20.29 -32.23
N ASP A 693 0.09 -19.14 -32.31
CA ASP A 693 -0.16 -18.09 -33.31
C ASP A 693 -1.64 -17.65 -33.36
N GLU A 694 -2.30 -17.56 -32.21
CA GLU A 694 -3.74 -17.22 -32.12
C GLU A 694 -3.99 -15.69 -32.12
N PHE A 695 -2.94 -14.88 -31.97
CA PHE A 695 -3.05 -13.43 -32.02
C PHE A 695 -2.88 -12.91 -33.44
N VAL A 696 -3.74 -11.95 -33.82
CA VAL A 696 -3.68 -11.23 -35.09
C VAL A 696 -3.80 -9.74 -34.85
N LEU A 697 -3.23 -8.91 -35.73
CA LEU A 697 -3.37 -7.46 -35.67
C LEU A 697 -4.39 -6.98 -36.70
N HIS A 698 -5.31 -6.15 -36.24
CA HIS A 698 -6.14 -5.30 -37.09
C HIS A 698 -5.59 -3.88 -37.06
N TYR A 699 -5.78 -3.14 -38.15
CA TYR A 699 -5.25 -1.80 -38.32
C TYR A 699 -6.40 -0.83 -38.55
N GLN A 700 -6.46 0.22 -37.73
CA GLN A 700 -7.44 1.29 -37.89
C GLN A 700 -6.75 2.54 -38.43
N PRO A 701 -7.22 3.12 -39.56
CA PRO A 701 -6.59 4.30 -40.16
C PRO A 701 -6.80 5.55 -39.30
N GLN A 702 -5.75 6.36 -39.23
CA GLN A 702 -5.76 7.72 -38.69
C GLN A 702 -5.69 8.71 -39.85
N VAL A 703 -6.64 9.64 -39.90
CA VAL A 703 -6.84 10.52 -41.05
C VAL A 703 -6.62 11.97 -40.66
N ASP A 704 -5.87 12.69 -41.49
CA ASP A 704 -5.67 14.13 -41.33
C ASP A 704 -6.91 14.89 -41.79
N LEU A 705 -7.42 15.77 -40.92
CA LEU A 705 -8.68 16.46 -41.14
C LEU A 705 -8.59 17.56 -42.20
N ALA A 706 -7.38 18.09 -42.45
CA ALA A 706 -7.13 19.16 -43.41
C ALA A 706 -6.98 18.63 -44.85
N SER A 707 -6.20 17.57 -45.05
CA SER A 707 -5.94 16.94 -46.35
C SER A 707 -6.94 15.83 -46.70
N GLY A 708 -7.56 15.22 -45.69
CA GLY A 708 -8.38 14.03 -45.82
C GLY A 708 -7.58 12.75 -46.11
N GLU A 709 -6.24 12.80 -46.05
CA GLU A 709 -5.37 11.65 -46.31
C GLU A 709 -5.11 10.81 -45.05
N ILE A 710 -4.85 9.52 -45.26
CA ILE A 710 -4.42 8.62 -44.19
C ILE A 710 -2.96 8.95 -43.87
N VAL A 711 -2.69 9.34 -42.62
CA VAL A 711 -1.36 9.74 -42.14
C VAL A 711 -0.73 8.70 -41.21
N GLY A 712 -1.55 7.81 -40.66
CA GLY A 712 -1.11 6.76 -39.76
C GLY A 712 -2.15 5.68 -39.59
N MET A 713 -1.86 4.76 -38.68
CA MET A 713 -2.78 3.71 -38.27
C MET A 713 -2.46 3.24 -36.86
N GLU A 714 -3.49 2.80 -36.14
CA GLU A 714 -3.33 2.12 -34.87
C GLU A 714 -3.37 0.60 -35.07
N ALA A 715 -2.40 -0.10 -34.49
CA ALA A 715 -2.34 -1.55 -34.47
C ALA A 715 -3.08 -2.10 -33.25
N LEU A 716 -4.22 -2.72 -33.51
CA LEU A 716 -5.14 -3.24 -32.51
C LEU A 716 -5.10 -4.76 -32.49
N ILE A 717 -4.64 -5.33 -31.38
CA ILE A 717 -4.60 -6.78 -31.20
C ILE A 717 -6.00 -7.39 -31.22
N ARG A 718 -6.11 -8.59 -31.79
CA ARG A 718 -7.30 -9.43 -31.80
C ARG A 718 -6.87 -10.85 -31.46
N TRP A 719 -7.69 -11.58 -30.71
CA TRP A 719 -7.40 -12.95 -30.35
C TRP A 719 -8.39 -13.90 -31.02
N GLN A 720 -7.88 -14.68 -31.96
CA GLN A 720 -8.65 -15.65 -32.72
C GLN A 720 -8.55 -17.02 -32.04
N HIS A 721 -9.40 -17.26 -31.05
CA HIS A 721 -9.43 -18.52 -30.32
C HIS A 721 -10.24 -19.59 -31.09
N PRO A 722 -9.78 -20.85 -31.19
CA PRO A 722 -10.46 -21.90 -31.95
C PRO A 722 -11.91 -22.16 -31.51
N GLU A 723 -12.18 -22.10 -30.22
CA GLU A 723 -13.52 -22.41 -29.66
C GLU A 723 -14.35 -21.17 -29.32
N MET A 724 -13.70 -20.05 -28.97
CA MET A 724 -14.40 -18.83 -28.52
C MET A 724 -14.59 -17.84 -29.67
N GLY A 725 -14.05 -18.14 -30.86
CA GLY A 725 -14.02 -17.22 -31.99
C GLY A 725 -13.12 -16.02 -31.71
N MET A 726 -13.54 -14.85 -32.17
CA MET A 726 -12.78 -13.62 -32.01
C MET A 726 -13.05 -12.99 -30.63
N VAL A 727 -12.10 -13.12 -29.72
CA VAL A 727 -12.18 -12.55 -28.37
C VAL A 727 -11.76 -11.07 -28.41
N ALA A 728 -12.60 -10.20 -27.86
CA ALA A 728 -12.36 -8.76 -27.83
C ALA A 728 -11.24 -8.37 -26.85
N PRO A 729 -10.41 -7.34 -27.14
CA PRO A 729 -9.31 -6.89 -26.28
C PRO A 729 -9.70 -6.65 -24.82
N ASP A 730 -10.79 -5.93 -24.58
CA ASP A 730 -11.26 -5.56 -23.23
C ASP A 730 -11.50 -6.79 -22.33
N ARG A 731 -11.75 -7.96 -22.93
CA ARG A 731 -11.99 -9.21 -22.20
C ARG A 731 -10.71 -9.92 -21.77
N PHE A 732 -9.59 -9.75 -22.47
CA PHE A 732 -8.36 -10.49 -22.20
C PHE A 732 -7.16 -9.63 -21.81
N ILE A 733 -7.12 -8.35 -22.17
CA ILE A 733 -6.00 -7.45 -21.84
C ILE A 733 -5.88 -7.29 -20.33
N GLY A 734 -6.97 -7.03 -19.60
CA GLY A 734 -6.93 -6.95 -18.13
C GLY A 734 -6.43 -8.25 -17.47
N VAL A 735 -6.80 -9.41 -18.02
CA VAL A 735 -6.29 -10.71 -17.54
C VAL A 735 -4.78 -10.85 -17.84
N ALA A 736 -4.34 -10.42 -19.03
CA ALA A 736 -2.94 -10.42 -19.41
C ALA A 736 -2.09 -9.49 -18.52
N GLU A 737 -2.63 -8.33 -18.14
CA GLU A 737 -1.98 -7.38 -17.26
C GLU A 737 -1.84 -7.90 -15.83
N GLU A 738 -2.87 -8.52 -15.27
CA GLU A 738 -2.84 -9.09 -13.92
C GLU A 738 -1.88 -10.30 -13.83
N THR A 739 -1.89 -11.16 -14.85
CA THR A 739 -1.02 -12.35 -14.91
C THR A 739 0.42 -12.03 -15.34
N GLY A 740 0.66 -10.86 -15.93
CA GLY A 740 1.96 -10.44 -16.44
C GLY A 740 2.29 -10.92 -17.85
N LEU A 741 1.38 -11.67 -18.48
CA LEU A 741 1.51 -12.12 -19.87
C LEU A 741 1.51 -10.94 -20.87
N ILE A 742 0.97 -9.77 -20.48
CA ILE A 742 0.94 -8.57 -21.32
C ILE A 742 2.33 -8.14 -21.81
N VAL A 743 3.39 -8.43 -21.05
CA VAL A 743 4.76 -8.06 -21.44
C VAL A 743 5.21 -8.85 -22.68
N GLN A 744 4.93 -10.15 -22.71
CA GLN A 744 5.26 -11.00 -23.85
C GLN A 744 4.35 -10.70 -25.05
N ILE A 745 3.06 -10.49 -24.80
CA ILE A 745 2.08 -10.15 -25.83
C ILE A 745 2.44 -8.82 -26.48
N GLY A 746 2.72 -7.78 -25.69
CA GLY A 746 3.06 -6.47 -26.23
C GLY A 746 4.38 -6.45 -27.00
N ALA A 747 5.38 -7.26 -26.61
CA ALA A 747 6.60 -7.44 -27.40
C ALA A 747 6.31 -8.09 -28.77
N TRP A 748 5.40 -9.07 -28.81
CA TRP A 748 4.93 -9.67 -30.06
C TRP A 748 4.16 -8.66 -30.92
N VAL A 749 3.22 -7.90 -30.34
CA VAL A 749 2.44 -6.86 -31.04
C VAL A 749 3.37 -5.84 -31.68
N MET A 750 4.36 -5.34 -30.93
CA MET A 750 5.29 -4.34 -31.43
C MET A 750 6.13 -4.88 -32.59
N ARG A 751 6.61 -6.13 -32.51
CA ARG A 751 7.36 -6.78 -33.58
C ARG A 751 6.50 -6.94 -34.84
N GLU A 752 5.29 -7.45 -34.69
CA GLU A 752 4.40 -7.71 -35.81
C GLU A 752 3.90 -6.42 -36.47
N ALA A 753 3.56 -5.40 -35.68
CA ALA A 753 3.20 -4.08 -36.18
C ALA A 753 4.34 -3.45 -37.00
N CYS A 754 5.58 -3.51 -36.49
CA CYS A 754 6.74 -2.98 -37.20
C CYS A 754 7.04 -3.77 -38.48
N ARG A 755 6.98 -5.10 -38.42
CA ARG A 755 7.20 -6.01 -39.55
C ARG A 755 6.19 -5.77 -40.67
N GLN A 756 4.91 -5.69 -40.33
CA GLN A 756 3.84 -5.45 -41.30
C GLN A 756 3.94 -4.06 -41.92
N ASN A 757 4.25 -3.02 -41.14
CA ASN A 757 4.43 -1.66 -41.69
C ASN A 757 5.63 -1.59 -42.64
N ARG A 758 6.73 -2.28 -42.30
CA ARG A 758 7.88 -2.42 -43.21
C ARG A 758 7.49 -3.11 -44.52
N ALA A 759 6.72 -4.19 -44.45
CA ALA A 759 6.26 -4.90 -45.64
C ALA A 759 5.43 -4.01 -46.58
N TRP A 760 4.57 -3.13 -46.02
CA TRP A 760 3.83 -2.16 -46.82
C TRP A 760 4.73 -1.10 -47.48
N HIS A 761 5.78 -0.63 -46.78
CA HIS A 761 6.77 0.27 -47.38
C HIS A 761 7.51 -0.40 -48.54
N ASP A 762 7.91 -1.66 -48.37
CA ASP A 762 8.62 -2.42 -49.40
C ASP A 762 7.70 -2.77 -50.60
N ALA A 763 6.38 -2.84 -50.38
CA ALA A 763 5.37 -2.96 -51.43
C ALA A 763 5.06 -1.64 -52.18
N GLY A 764 5.74 -0.55 -51.85
CA GLY A 764 5.59 0.76 -52.51
C GLY A 764 4.39 1.58 -52.05
N LEU A 765 3.78 1.23 -50.91
CA LEU A 765 2.69 2.00 -50.31
C LEU A 765 3.22 3.24 -49.57
N ALA A 766 2.31 4.15 -49.20
CA ALA A 766 2.65 5.36 -48.47
C ALA A 766 3.40 5.06 -47.17
N ARG A 767 4.34 5.94 -46.80
CA ARG A 767 5.09 5.81 -45.55
C ARG A 767 4.27 6.29 -44.37
N LEU A 768 3.50 5.38 -43.79
CA LEU A 768 2.59 5.66 -42.68
C LEU A 768 3.24 5.36 -41.34
N ARG A 769 2.81 6.08 -40.31
CA ARG A 769 3.15 5.72 -38.92
C ARG A 769 2.21 4.63 -38.41
N VAL A 770 2.75 3.72 -37.61
CA VAL A 770 1.99 2.69 -36.90
C VAL A 770 2.06 2.96 -35.40
N ALA A 771 0.90 3.13 -34.77
CA ALA A 771 0.76 3.36 -33.36
C ALA A 771 0.49 2.03 -32.62
N VAL A 772 1.17 1.82 -31.49
CA VAL A 772 1.07 0.61 -30.67
C VAL A 772 0.88 1.01 -29.21
N ASN A 773 -0.17 0.48 -28.59
CA ASN A 773 -0.46 0.67 -27.17
C ASN A 773 0.57 0.00 -26.25
N LEU A 774 0.96 0.70 -25.19
CA LEU A 774 1.87 0.21 -24.16
C LEU A 774 1.19 0.18 -22.78
N SER A 775 1.11 -1.02 -22.18
CA SER A 775 0.54 -1.18 -20.84
C SER A 775 1.43 -0.63 -19.72
N ALA A 776 0.82 -0.35 -18.57
CA ALA A 776 1.53 0.09 -17.36
C ALA A 776 2.61 -0.88 -16.91
N ARG A 777 2.30 -2.18 -17.00
CA ARG A 777 3.21 -3.24 -16.58
C ARG A 777 4.42 -3.35 -17.51
N GLN A 778 4.26 -3.04 -18.80
CA GLN A 778 5.37 -2.95 -19.74
C GLN A 778 6.22 -1.69 -19.52
N PHE A 779 5.59 -0.56 -19.19
CA PHE A 779 6.30 0.68 -18.90
C PHE A 779 7.28 0.53 -17.72
N GLY A 780 6.89 -0.23 -16.69
CA GLY A 780 7.74 -0.57 -15.55
C GLY A 780 8.81 -1.65 -15.80
N ALA A 781 8.85 -2.26 -16.99
CA ALA A 781 9.82 -3.32 -17.28
C ALA A 781 11.22 -2.73 -17.52
N THR A 782 12.24 -3.30 -16.86
CA THR A 782 13.61 -2.75 -16.83
C THR A 782 14.28 -2.64 -18.21
N ASN A 783 13.84 -3.44 -19.20
CA ASN A 783 14.49 -3.56 -20.51
C ASN A 783 13.68 -2.96 -21.69
N LEU A 784 12.59 -2.25 -21.44
CA LEU A 784 11.68 -1.77 -22.49
C LEU A 784 12.38 -1.03 -23.64
N VAL A 785 13.26 -0.08 -23.32
CA VAL A 785 13.99 0.72 -24.34
C VAL A 785 14.93 -0.16 -25.18
N ALA A 786 15.52 -1.19 -24.58
CA ALA A 786 16.36 -2.14 -25.29
C ALA A 786 15.52 -3.02 -26.23
N ASP A 787 14.32 -3.44 -25.79
CA ASP A 787 13.40 -4.24 -26.58
C ASP A 787 12.89 -3.47 -27.80
N ILE A 788 12.49 -2.21 -27.64
CA ILE A 788 12.08 -1.33 -28.75
C ILE A 788 13.21 -1.19 -29.77
N ARG A 789 14.44 -0.97 -29.30
CA ARG A 789 15.63 -0.86 -30.16
C ARG A 789 15.88 -2.15 -30.94
N ALA A 790 15.73 -3.31 -30.27
CA ALA A 790 15.90 -4.61 -30.91
C ALA A 790 14.86 -4.84 -32.01
N VAL A 791 13.58 -4.53 -31.75
CA VAL A 791 12.50 -4.67 -32.74
C VAL A 791 12.72 -3.77 -33.96
N LEU A 792 13.11 -2.51 -33.75
CA LEU A 792 13.41 -1.59 -34.86
C LEU A 792 14.61 -2.07 -35.70
N ALA A 793 15.64 -2.62 -35.05
CA ALA A 793 16.80 -3.18 -35.74
C ALA A 793 16.46 -4.47 -36.52
N GLU A 794 15.64 -5.34 -35.94
CA GLU A 794 15.19 -6.60 -36.55
C GLU A 794 14.31 -6.36 -37.78
N THR A 795 13.36 -5.44 -37.69
CA THR A 795 12.38 -5.14 -38.75
C THR A 795 12.91 -4.16 -39.80
N GLY A 796 13.92 -3.36 -39.47
CA GLY A 796 14.44 -2.31 -40.34
C GLY A 796 13.45 -1.16 -40.58
N LEU A 797 12.45 -1.00 -39.72
CA LEU A 797 11.52 0.14 -39.76
C LEU A 797 12.25 1.41 -39.30
N ALA A 798 12.02 2.53 -39.99
CA ALA A 798 12.55 3.82 -39.53
C ALA A 798 11.87 4.20 -38.20
N PRO A 799 12.63 4.63 -37.17
CA PRO A 799 12.06 4.89 -35.84
C PRO A 799 10.89 5.86 -35.85
N GLY A 800 10.91 6.90 -36.69
CA GLY A 800 9.84 7.88 -36.81
C GLY A 800 8.53 7.34 -37.40
N CYS A 801 8.50 6.10 -37.88
CA CYS A 801 7.29 5.41 -38.34
C CYS A 801 6.64 4.56 -37.23
N LEU A 802 7.25 4.46 -36.05
CA LEU A 802 6.67 3.82 -34.87
C LEU A 802 6.22 4.88 -33.88
N GLU A 803 4.96 4.79 -33.47
CA GLU A 803 4.34 5.60 -32.43
C GLU A 803 3.97 4.70 -31.25
N ILE A 804 4.36 5.11 -30.04
CA ILE A 804 4.03 4.39 -28.80
C ILE A 804 2.97 5.19 -28.06
N GLU A 805 1.83 4.55 -27.81
CA GLU A 805 0.69 5.15 -27.12
C GLU A 805 0.72 4.76 -25.64
N LEU A 806 0.51 5.75 -24.78
CA LEU A 806 0.67 5.64 -23.33
C LEU A 806 -0.59 6.19 -22.66
N THR A 807 -1.24 5.41 -21.82
CA THR A 807 -2.41 5.92 -21.09
C THR A 807 -2.02 6.98 -20.07
N GLU A 808 -2.91 7.93 -19.82
CA GLU A 808 -2.71 9.02 -18.86
C GLU A 808 -2.34 8.53 -17.44
N SER A 809 -2.96 7.42 -17.00
CA SER A 809 -2.80 6.84 -15.67
C SER A 809 -1.38 6.35 -15.37
N LEU A 810 -0.56 6.11 -16.39
CA LEU A 810 0.83 5.65 -16.23
C LEU A 810 1.71 6.64 -15.48
N PHE A 811 1.46 7.93 -15.70
CA PHE A 811 2.37 8.99 -15.27
C PHE A 811 2.20 9.38 -13.79
N MET A 812 1.20 8.85 -13.09
CA MET A 812 0.85 9.26 -11.72
C MET A 812 1.64 8.56 -10.62
N SER A 813 2.36 7.48 -10.93
CA SER A 813 3.05 6.66 -9.93
C SER A 813 4.48 7.14 -9.61
N ASP A 814 5.30 7.40 -10.63
CA ASP A 814 6.64 7.99 -10.50
C ASP A 814 6.97 8.85 -11.73
N VAL A 815 6.71 10.15 -11.62
CA VAL A 815 6.88 11.12 -12.71
C VAL A 815 8.34 11.25 -13.14
N SER A 816 9.31 11.15 -12.23
CA SER A 816 10.72 11.40 -12.57
C SER A 816 11.28 10.26 -13.41
N LEU A 817 11.02 9.02 -12.99
CA LEU A 817 11.38 7.83 -13.76
C LEU A 817 10.67 7.79 -15.13
N ALA A 818 9.40 8.20 -15.16
CA ALA A 818 8.65 8.26 -16.42
C ALA A 818 9.29 9.24 -17.42
N VAL A 819 9.66 10.45 -16.98
CA VAL A 819 10.33 11.45 -17.83
C VAL A 819 11.63 10.90 -18.42
N GLU A 820 12.45 10.21 -17.63
CA GLU A 820 13.71 9.61 -18.09
C GLU A 820 13.47 8.56 -19.19
N LEU A 821 12.50 7.66 -18.98
CA LEU A 821 12.13 6.63 -19.96
C LEU A 821 11.58 7.24 -21.26
N LEU A 822 10.72 8.26 -21.17
CA LEU A 822 10.19 8.95 -22.34
C LEU A 822 11.31 9.61 -23.15
N HIS A 823 12.25 10.29 -22.50
CA HIS A 823 13.41 10.85 -23.18
C HIS A 823 14.30 9.78 -23.83
N ALA A 824 14.49 8.63 -23.17
CA ALA A 824 15.24 7.51 -23.72
C ALA A 824 14.56 6.92 -24.97
N MET A 825 13.22 6.79 -24.97
CA MET A 825 12.46 6.37 -26.15
C MET A 825 12.57 7.42 -27.26
N LYS A 826 12.40 8.70 -26.96
CA LYS A 826 12.54 9.79 -27.96
C LYS A 826 13.93 9.85 -28.57
N ALA A 827 14.97 9.51 -27.81
CA ALA A 827 16.34 9.40 -28.32
C ALA A 827 16.52 8.27 -29.35
N LEU A 828 15.65 7.24 -29.35
CA LEU A 828 15.60 6.25 -30.43
C LEU A 828 14.98 6.82 -31.72
N GLY A 829 14.23 7.92 -31.62
CA GLY A 829 13.54 8.56 -32.74
C GLY A 829 12.10 8.11 -32.95
N VAL A 830 11.51 7.38 -32.00
CA VAL A 830 10.08 7.01 -32.03
C VAL A 830 9.18 8.20 -31.70
N LYS A 831 7.92 8.12 -32.14
CA LYS A 831 6.85 9.05 -31.76
C LYS A 831 6.19 8.58 -30.47
N LEU A 832 5.76 9.53 -29.64
CA LEU A 832 5.07 9.24 -28.38
C LEU A 832 3.73 9.97 -28.37
N SER A 833 2.68 9.25 -28.00
CA SER A 833 1.35 9.81 -27.80
C SER A 833 0.82 9.50 -26.41
N ILE A 834 -0.06 10.37 -25.92
CA ILE A 834 -0.84 10.11 -24.71
C ILE A 834 -2.25 9.74 -25.13
N ASP A 835 -2.72 8.60 -24.62
CA ASP A 835 -4.04 8.04 -24.85
C ASP A 835 -5.00 8.28 -23.68
N ASP A 836 -6.30 8.17 -23.96
CA ASP A 836 -7.42 8.37 -23.02
C ASP A 836 -7.39 9.73 -22.27
N PHE A 837 -6.85 10.79 -22.89
CA PHE A 837 -6.60 12.05 -22.21
C PHE A 837 -7.90 12.75 -21.78
N GLY A 838 -7.99 13.09 -20.50
CA GLY A 838 -9.13 13.80 -19.90
C GLY A 838 -9.99 12.93 -18.97
N THR A 839 -9.76 11.61 -18.96
CA THR A 839 -10.46 10.67 -18.07
C THR A 839 -9.80 10.56 -16.68
N GLY A 840 -8.57 11.06 -16.52
CA GLY A 840 -7.76 10.96 -15.31
C GLY A 840 -7.37 12.30 -14.64
N TYR A 841 -6.58 12.19 -13.57
CA TYR A 841 -6.10 13.32 -12.76
C TYR A 841 -4.84 13.98 -13.35
N SER A 842 -4.86 14.46 -14.60
CA SER A 842 -3.70 15.13 -15.18
C SER A 842 -3.34 16.43 -14.45
N SER A 843 -2.17 16.44 -13.81
CA SER A 843 -1.50 17.68 -13.46
C SER A 843 -0.86 18.25 -14.72
N LEU A 844 -1.50 19.26 -15.31
CA LEU A 844 -1.03 20.06 -16.46
C LEU A 844 0.46 20.44 -16.38
N SER A 845 1.00 20.57 -15.16
CA SER A 845 2.41 20.88 -14.90
C SER A 845 3.38 19.86 -15.51
N TYR A 846 3.03 18.56 -15.55
CA TYR A 846 3.92 17.52 -16.07
C TYR A 846 3.81 17.33 -17.57
N LEU A 847 2.64 17.61 -18.16
CA LEU A 847 2.43 17.51 -19.61
C LEU A 847 3.41 18.39 -20.38
N SER A 848 3.73 19.58 -19.85
CA SER A 848 4.73 20.49 -20.42
C SER A 848 6.17 19.94 -20.42
N ARG A 849 6.46 18.95 -19.58
CA ARG A 849 7.78 18.33 -19.41
C ARG A 849 7.92 17.02 -20.17
N PHE A 850 6.82 16.40 -20.58
CA PHE A 850 6.86 15.13 -21.30
C PHE A 850 7.23 15.38 -22.76
N PRO A 851 8.21 14.63 -23.31
CA PRO A 851 8.60 14.79 -24.71
C PRO A 851 7.63 14.02 -25.63
N ILE A 852 6.35 14.39 -25.58
CA ILE A 852 5.27 13.80 -26.38
C ILE A 852 5.08 14.56 -27.69
N ASP A 853 4.51 13.90 -28.71
CA ASP A 853 4.21 14.49 -30.02
C ASP A 853 2.72 14.69 -30.23
N VAL A 854 1.92 13.76 -29.70
CA VAL A 854 0.50 13.62 -30.02
C VAL A 854 -0.32 13.46 -28.73
N LEU A 855 -1.49 14.06 -28.71
CA LEU A 855 -2.48 13.91 -27.65
C LEU A 855 -3.77 13.35 -28.26
N LYS A 856 -4.24 12.22 -27.75
CA LYS A 856 -5.45 11.54 -28.21
C LYS A 856 -6.61 11.86 -27.24
N ILE A 857 -7.71 12.38 -27.79
CA ILE A 857 -8.92 12.72 -27.03
C ILE A 857 -9.77 11.46 -26.90
N ASP A 858 -10.06 11.07 -25.66
CA ASP A 858 -10.85 9.88 -25.35
C ASP A 858 -12.24 9.89 -26.02
N ARG A 859 -12.66 8.71 -26.48
CA ARG A 859 -13.95 8.49 -27.15
C ARG A 859 -15.15 8.97 -26.33
N SER A 860 -15.13 8.87 -25.00
CA SER A 860 -16.25 9.24 -24.14
C SER A 860 -16.64 10.72 -24.32
N PHE A 861 -15.65 11.61 -24.42
CA PHE A 861 -15.90 13.03 -24.69
C PHE A 861 -16.37 13.26 -26.12
N VAL A 862 -15.78 12.57 -27.10
CA VAL A 862 -16.14 12.72 -28.52
C VAL A 862 -17.57 12.23 -28.79
N ALA A 863 -17.99 11.16 -28.15
CA ALA A 863 -19.34 10.60 -28.25
C ALA A 863 -20.42 11.61 -27.81
N ALA A 864 -20.12 12.46 -26.83
CA ALA A 864 -21.06 13.37 -26.20
C ALA A 864 -21.10 14.79 -26.81
N ILE A 865 -20.19 15.14 -27.73
CA ILE A 865 -20.06 16.48 -28.35
C ILE A 865 -21.40 17.05 -28.85
N ALA A 866 -22.27 16.22 -29.42
CA ALA A 866 -23.54 16.67 -30.00
C ALA A 866 -24.67 16.83 -28.97
N ARG A 867 -24.50 16.32 -27.74
CA ARG A 867 -25.57 16.22 -26.73
C ARG A 867 -25.28 16.99 -25.46
N ASP A 868 -24.01 17.13 -25.07
CA ASP A 868 -23.59 17.81 -23.84
C ASP A 868 -22.66 18.99 -24.16
N SER A 869 -23.08 20.20 -23.77
CA SER A 869 -22.29 21.42 -23.91
C SER A 869 -21.00 21.41 -23.07
N ASN A 870 -20.97 20.66 -21.97
CA ASN A 870 -19.82 20.56 -21.10
C ASN A 870 -18.71 19.72 -21.74
N ASP A 871 -19.04 18.54 -22.28
CA ASP A 871 -18.07 17.69 -22.99
C ASP A 871 -17.57 18.37 -24.27
N ALA A 872 -18.44 19.10 -24.98
CA ALA A 872 -18.03 19.91 -26.12
C ALA A 872 -17.01 21.01 -25.73
N ALA A 873 -17.13 21.60 -24.55
CA ALA A 873 -16.19 22.58 -24.01
C ALA A 873 -14.87 21.92 -23.55
N ILE A 874 -14.93 20.72 -22.98
CA ILE A 874 -13.74 19.93 -22.62
C ILE A 874 -12.92 19.61 -23.88
N VAL A 875 -13.55 19.07 -24.93
CA VAL A 875 -12.89 18.77 -26.21
C VAL A 875 -12.23 20.03 -26.80
N ALA A 876 -12.92 21.16 -26.80
CA ALA A 876 -12.36 22.42 -27.30
C ALA A 876 -11.16 22.90 -26.47
N SER A 877 -11.22 22.71 -25.15
CA SER A 877 -10.14 23.06 -24.23
C SER A 877 -8.91 22.16 -24.42
N ILE A 878 -9.12 20.85 -24.64
CA ILE A 878 -8.05 19.89 -24.92
C ILE A 878 -7.34 20.23 -26.23
N ILE A 879 -8.09 20.55 -27.30
CA ILE A 879 -7.51 20.97 -28.58
C ILE A 879 -6.64 22.22 -28.39
N ALA A 880 -7.18 23.24 -27.73
CA ALA A 880 -6.45 24.49 -27.50
C ALA A 880 -5.19 24.27 -26.64
N LEU A 881 -5.27 23.44 -25.61
CA LEU A 881 -4.14 23.09 -24.75
C LEU A 881 -3.01 22.42 -25.54
N ALA A 882 -3.34 21.40 -26.32
CA ALA A 882 -2.37 20.65 -27.09
C ALA A 882 -1.65 21.54 -28.10
N HIS A 883 -2.37 22.40 -28.81
CA HIS A 883 -1.78 23.36 -29.75
C HIS A 883 -0.88 24.38 -29.05
N ASN A 884 -1.25 24.86 -27.87
CA ASN A 884 -0.40 25.74 -27.06
C ASN A 884 0.91 25.05 -26.64
N LEU A 885 0.88 23.74 -26.44
CA LEU A 885 2.05 22.90 -26.15
C LEU A 885 2.76 22.41 -27.43
N LYS A 886 2.30 22.82 -28.62
CA LYS A 886 2.81 22.40 -29.95
C LYS A 886 2.70 20.90 -30.19
N LEU A 887 1.68 20.27 -29.62
CA LEU A 887 1.32 18.87 -29.82
C LEU A 887 0.26 18.76 -30.92
N SER A 888 0.29 17.66 -31.67
CA SER A 888 -0.81 17.31 -32.59
C SER A 888 -1.95 16.64 -31.81
N VAL A 889 -3.18 16.82 -32.27
CA VAL A 889 -4.37 16.28 -31.61
C VAL A 889 -5.09 15.28 -32.50
N ILE A 890 -5.39 14.11 -31.94
CA ILE A 890 -6.23 13.09 -32.59
C ILE A 890 -7.51 12.93 -31.78
N ALA A 891 -8.67 13.04 -32.42
CA ALA A 891 -9.94 12.72 -31.78
C ALA A 891 -10.33 11.27 -32.06
N GLU A 892 -10.60 10.50 -31.01
CA GLU A 892 -10.96 9.09 -31.10
C GLU A 892 -12.47 8.85 -31.11
N GLY A 893 -12.89 7.72 -31.68
CA GLY A 893 -14.29 7.30 -31.66
C GLY A 893 -15.23 8.21 -32.46
N VAL A 894 -14.74 8.84 -33.53
CA VAL A 894 -15.60 9.62 -34.43
C VAL A 894 -16.51 8.68 -35.22
N GLU A 895 -17.82 8.76 -34.98
CA GLU A 895 -18.83 7.85 -35.56
C GLU A 895 -19.83 8.57 -36.47
N THR A 896 -20.01 9.88 -36.33
CA THR A 896 -21.02 10.67 -37.04
C THR A 896 -20.44 11.87 -37.78
N ALA A 897 -21.15 12.35 -38.81
CA ALA A 897 -20.76 13.54 -39.56
C ALA A 897 -20.77 14.81 -38.69
N GLU A 898 -21.70 14.89 -37.72
CA GLU A 898 -21.84 16.01 -36.80
C GLU A 898 -20.60 16.17 -35.90
N GLN A 899 -20.09 15.05 -35.36
CA GLN A 899 -18.85 15.02 -34.58
C GLN A 899 -17.66 15.46 -35.44
N LEU A 900 -17.56 14.96 -36.67
CA LEU A 900 -16.51 15.32 -37.60
C LEU A 900 -16.50 16.83 -37.91
N ASP A 901 -17.66 17.40 -38.23
CA ASP A 901 -17.80 18.83 -38.55
C ASP A 901 -17.52 19.71 -37.32
N TYR A 902 -17.85 19.25 -36.12
CA TYR A 902 -17.48 19.95 -34.89
C TYR A 902 -15.96 19.99 -34.71
N LEU A 903 -15.30 18.84 -34.80
CA LEU A 903 -13.84 18.71 -34.63
C LEU A 903 -13.08 19.56 -35.64
N ARG A 904 -13.51 19.55 -36.92
CA ARG A 904 -12.93 20.41 -37.97
C ARG A 904 -13.03 21.89 -37.64
N ARG A 905 -14.22 22.36 -37.23
CA ARG A 905 -14.46 23.78 -36.88
C ARG A 905 -13.65 24.24 -35.67
N ARG A 906 -13.31 23.31 -34.76
CA ARG A 906 -12.46 23.57 -33.60
C ARG A 906 -10.97 23.43 -33.88
N GLY A 907 -10.59 23.08 -35.12
CA GLY A 907 -9.19 22.96 -35.53
C GLY A 907 -8.51 21.67 -35.06
N CYS A 908 -9.25 20.60 -34.79
CA CYS A 908 -8.62 19.30 -34.52
C CYS A 908 -7.77 18.86 -35.74
N ASP A 909 -6.58 18.30 -35.50
CA ASP A 909 -5.64 17.97 -36.58
C ASP A 909 -6.04 16.67 -37.29
N GLN A 910 -6.39 15.64 -36.52
CA GLN A 910 -6.61 14.29 -37.03
C GLN A 910 -7.79 13.61 -36.35
N MET A 911 -8.33 12.59 -37.01
CA MET A 911 -9.44 11.80 -36.50
C MET A 911 -9.19 10.30 -36.67
N GLN A 912 -9.76 9.54 -35.74
CA GLN A 912 -9.85 8.09 -35.80
C GLN A 912 -11.25 7.66 -35.35
N GLY A 913 -11.88 6.75 -36.09
CA GLY A 913 -13.20 6.26 -35.72
C GLY A 913 -13.95 5.53 -36.82
N TYR A 914 -15.10 4.96 -36.46
CA TYR A 914 -15.91 4.13 -37.37
C TYR A 914 -16.56 4.91 -38.50
N PHE A 915 -16.61 6.24 -38.40
CA PHE A 915 -17.09 7.09 -39.49
C PHE A 915 -16.24 6.89 -40.76
N PHE A 916 -14.92 6.75 -40.62
CA PHE A 916 -14.03 6.50 -41.77
C PHE A 916 -13.84 5.02 -42.04
N SER A 917 -13.40 4.25 -41.02
CA SER A 917 -13.27 2.80 -41.14
C SER A 917 -13.24 2.14 -39.76
N ARG A 918 -13.81 0.94 -39.69
CA ARG A 918 -13.56 0.01 -38.59
C ARG A 918 -12.11 -0.54 -38.67
N PRO A 919 -11.57 -1.12 -37.60
CA PRO A 919 -10.28 -1.82 -37.64
C PRO A 919 -10.31 -3.00 -38.63
N LEU A 920 -9.40 -3.00 -39.60
CA LEU A 920 -9.38 -3.96 -40.70
C LEU A 920 -8.21 -4.96 -40.57
N PRO A 921 -8.36 -6.21 -41.05
CA PRO A 921 -7.21 -7.10 -41.25
C PRO A 921 -6.18 -6.49 -42.21
N ALA A 922 -4.91 -6.91 -42.09
CA ALA A 922 -3.81 -6.36 -42.89
C ALA A 922 -4.07 -6.34 -44.41
N ALA A 923 -4.65 -7.40 -44.96
CA ALA A 923 -4.94 -7.50 -46.39
C ALA A 923 -6.03 -6.53 -46.87
N GLU A 924 -7.04 -6.27 -46.04
CA GLU A 924 -8.11 -5.32 -46.34
C GLU A 924 -7.61 -3.87 -46.19
N PHE A 925 -6.80 -3.62 -45.16
CA PHE A 925 -6.14 -2.33 -44.97
C PHE A 925 -5.24 -1.97 -46.16
N GLU A 926 -4.47 -2.94 -46.66
CA GLU A 926 -3.66 -2.76 -47.87
C GLU A 926 -4.48 -2.36 -49.10
N GLN A 927 -5.66 -2.98 -49.30
CA GLN A 927 -6.55 -2.61 -50.40
C GLN A 927 -7.08 -1.18 -50.24
N LEU A 928 -7.37 -0.76 -49.01
CA LEU A 928 -7.82 0.59 -48.69
C LEU A 928 -6.73 1.63 -49.00
N LEU A 929 -5.46 1.33 -48.70
CA LEU A 929 -4.32 2.17 -49.08
C LEU A 929 -4.13 2.27 -50.60
N ARG A 930 -4.23 1.14 -51.33
CA ARG A 930 -4.09 1.11 -52.79
C ARG A 930 -5.18 1.89 -53.52
N LYS A 931 -6.39 1.94 -52.95
CA LYS A 931 -7.51 2.73 -53.49
C LYS A 931 -7.39 4.24 -53.24
N GLN A 932 -6.42 4.67 -52.42
CA GLN A 932 -6.24 6.07 -52.01
C GLN A 932 -7.53 6.69 -51.48
N CYS A 933 -8.27 5.94 -50.64
CA CYS A 933 -9.48 6.45 -50.00
C CYS A 933 -9.17 7.70 -49.17
N ARG A 934 -9.93 8.77 -49.39
CA ARG A 934 -9.79 10.05 -48.68
C ARG A 934 -11.09 10.43 -48.00
N LEU A 935 -10.98 11.13 -46.88
CA LEU A 935 -12.12 11.71 -46.18
C LEU A 935 -12.69 12.88 -47.02
N PRO A 936 -14.01 12.99 -47.20
CA PRO A 936 -14.61 14.09 -47.95
C PRO A 936 -14.27 15.45 -47.30
N LEU A 937 -13.68 16.37 -48.08
CA LEU A 937 -13.44 17.75 -47.65
C LEU A 937 -14.74 18.55 -47.76
N LEU A 938 -14.99 19.46 -46.82
CA LEU A 938 -16.11 20.40 -46.92
C LEU A 938 -15.93 21.25 -48.19
N ALA A 939 -16.92 21.20 -49.08
CA ALA A 939 -17.01 22.20 -50.14
C ALA A 939 -17.12 23.57 -49.46
N THR A 940 -16.22 24.49 -49.80
CA THR A 940 -16.34 25.90 -49.45
C THR A 940 -17.71 26.38 -49.92
N LEU A 941 -18.63 26.57 -48.98
CA LEU A 941 -19.84 27.33 -49.22
C LEU A 941 -19.39 28.76 -49.49
N ASP A 942 -19.32 29.12 -50.78
CA ASP A 942 -19.29 30.51 -51.21
C ASP A 942 -20.44 31.26 -50.51
N GLU A 943 -20.12 32.30 -49.73
CA GLU A 943 -21.06 33.25 -49.14
C GLU A 943 -21.73 34.15 -50.20
N GLY A 944 -22.08 33.57 -51.36
CA GLY A 944 -22.53 34.29 -52.55
C GLY A 944 -23.84 33.78 -53.13
N ALA A 945 -24.76 33.23 -52.33
CA ALA A 945 -26.12 32.96 -52.77
C ALA A 945 -27.07 32.74 -51.58
N LEU A 946 -27.56 33.82 -50.98
CA LEU A 946 -28.89 33.93 -50.36
C LEU A 946 -29.16 35.42 -50.12
N ALA A 947 -29.79 36.02 -51.14
CA ALA A 947 -30.59 37.23 -51.02
C ALA A 947 -31.92 36.94 -50.32
#